data_AF-A0A4W5QKM4-F1
#
_entry.id   AF-A0A4W5QKM4-F1
#
_cell.length_a   1.000
_cell.length_b   1.000
_cell.length_c   1.000
_cell.angle_alpha   90.00
_cell.angle_beta   90.00
_cell.angle_gamma   90.00
#
_symmetry.space_group_name_H-M   'P 1'
#
loop_
_entity.id
_entity.type
_entity.pdbx_description
1 polymer ?
#
loop_
_entity_poly.entity_id
_entity_poly.type
_entity_poly.pdbx_seq_one_letter_code
_entity_poly.pdbx_strand_id
1 'polypeptide(L)'
;MVKHGGGSIMLWGCFTTVGTGTLVRNEAKMNRAKYIEILYENWLQSAQDLRMGRKFTFQQDNYPKHTANTTQEWLRDKSLNVLEWPSVFYVIITCVLCHYPNPSLYPLVPGRPTMMISTTIGNTALIQWQPPKEMVGEHMGYQMQYKRMEEESFTVKDFKKTEDHFTVTGLHKGATYVFKLCAKNRVGNGEEYVKEITTPDDVPSSYPQNLSVVGLTTTTTKLAWEPPRYLIFSYLICLNSTTETQMTIMGLQPDTTYDIRIRAFTSKGGGPISPSIQSRTMSTSMPEFTKNFGVKAVMKTSVLLTWEVPETYKSQVPFKILYNQQSVEVQGNLKRKLITRLQPDTDYSFVLMSRGNSAGGLQQQVSIRTAPDLLKTKPIQYQHDPEEGGKLTITLPKVPTTAPVRYYYIVVVPVTPATLRRWENPEDMDLDELLEASSDQSLKRRQTQEFLRPYIAAKMDALPDTFPLGDEKKYNGFYNKPLPGQQQYLCFVLAALKDHESTFAASPYSDPITVKLHSGMARHAEDPEMLWVMGPVLAVVLIIIIVIVTLFLSPPGMMEHPLISTTDLANHIERLKANDGLRFSQEYESVDPGQQFTWEHSNLEVNKPKNRYANVIAYDHSRVILTSVDGMFGSDYINANYIDGYRKQNDYIATQGPLPETLSDFWRMVWEQRTNTIVMMTRLEEKSRVKCDQYWPSRGTETYGMIQVTMLDTVELATYSVRTFTLYKNGSSEKREVRQFQFMAWPDHGVPEYPTPTLAFLRRVKACNPTDAGPMVVHCSAGVGRTGCFIVIEAMLERMKHEKSVDIYGHVTCMRAQRNYMVQTEDQYIFIHEALLEAATCGNTEVPARNLYAHIQKLTQVTPGDTVSAMELEFKKLSNTKAHTSRFISANLPCNKFKNRLVNIMPFESTRVYLQPIRGVEGSDYINASFIDGYRQQKAYIATQGPLAETTEDFWRMLWEHNSTIVVMLTKLREMGREKCHQYWPAERSARYQYFVVDPMAEYNMPQYILREFKVTDARDGQSRTIRQFQFTDWPEQGVPKTGEGFIDFIGQVHKTKEQFGQDGPISVHCSAGVGRTGVFITLSIVLERMRYEGVVDIFHTAKTLRTQRPAMVQTEDQYQLCYRAALEYLGSFDHYAT
;
A
#
# COMPACT_ATOMS: atom_id res chain seq x y z
N MET A 1 24.68 21.34 -10.40
CA MET A 1 25.13 20.06 -11.00
C MET A 1 24.38 18.94 -10.29
N VAL A 2 23.35 18.37 -10.92
CA VAL A 2 22.62 17.21 -10.38
C VAL A 2 23.39 15.97 -10.82
N LYS A 3 23.73 15.08 -9.88
CA LYS A 3 24.37 13.80 -10.24
C LYS A 3 23.30 12.84 -10.75
N HIS A 4 23.54 12.34 -11.97
CA HIS A 4 22.82 11.33 -12.74
C HIS A 4 21.75 11.85 -13.73
N GLY A 5 22.16 11.98 -15.00
CA GLY A 5 21.25 11.76 -16.14
C GLY A 5 20.57 12.95 -16.80
N GLY A 6 21.20 14.12 -16.94
CA GLY A 6 20.64 15.23 -17.73
C GLY A 6 21.68 16.29 -18.12
N GLY A 7 21.63 16.76 -19.38
CA GLY A 7 22.60 17.70 -19.92
C GLY A 7 22.59 19.05 -19.19
N SER A 8 23.76 19.53 -18.74
CA SER A 8 23.86 20.83 -18.06
C SER A 8 24.00 21.97 -19.07
N ILE A 9 22.93 22.73 -19.29
CA ILE A 9 23.03 24.04 -19.95
C ILE A 9 23.68 25.02 -18.97
N MET A 10 24.75 25.70 -19.41
CA MET A 10 25.37 26.77 -18.63
C MET A 10 24.97 28.11 -19.23
N LEU A 11 24.38 28.99 -18.43
CA LEU A 11 24.06 30.36 -18.82
C LEU A 11 25.01 31.33 -18.13
N TRP A 12 25.41 32.39 -18.83
CA TRP A 12 26.15 33.52 -18.27
C TRP A 12 25.36 34.80 -18.55
N GLY A 13 25.42 35.77 -17.65
CA GLY A 13 24.79 37.08 -17.84
C GLY A 13 25.31 38.09 -16.82
N CYS A 14 25.00 39.37 -17.04
CA CYS A 14 25.34 40.45 -16.12
C CYS A 14 24.11 41.35 -15.88
N PHE A 15 24.13 42.11 -14.80
CA PHE A 15 23.07 43.07 -14.47
C PHE A 15 23.67 44.32 -13.85
N THR A 16 22.90 45.40 -13.87
CA THR A 16 23.37 46.75 -13.55
C THR A 16 22.23 47.52 -12.88
N THR A 17 22.51 48.64 -12.19
CA THR A 17 21.45 49.54 -11.71
C THR A 17 20.69 50.24 -12.84
N VAL A 18 21.16 50.17 -14.10
CA VAL A 18 20.47 50.73 -15.27
C VAL A 18 19.71 49.67 -16.10
N GLY A 19 19.81 48.38 -15.75
CA GLY A 19 19.14 47.29 -16.45
C GLY A 19 19.91 45.96 -16.44
N THR A 20 19.28 44.89 -16.92
CA THR A 20 19.93 43.59 -17.12
C THR A 20 20.62 43.53 -18.48
N GLY A 21 21.85 43.02 -18.53
CA GLY A 21 22.57 42.74 -19.77
C GLY A 21 22.14 41.43 -20.42
N THR A 22 22.69 41.15 -21.60
CA THR A 22 22.31 40.00 -22.43
C THR A 22 22.67 38.66 -21.78
N LEU A 23 21.73 37.71 -21.84
CA LEU A 23 21.92 36.35 -21.32
C LEU A 23 22.48 35.42 -22.40
N VAL A 24 23.57 34.74 -22.10
CA VAL A 24 24.38 33.96 -23.04
C VAL A 24 24.29 32.49 -22.71
N ARG A 25 23.91 31.66 -23.68
CA ARG A 25 24.00 30.20 -23.56
C ARG A 25 25.41 29.74 -23.91
N ASN A 26 26.13 29.18 -22.94
CA ASN A 26 27.40 28.52 -23.19
C ASN A 26 27.18 27.02 -23.37
N GLU A 27 27.44 26.54 -24.59
CA GLU A 27 27.29 25.14 -24.98
C GLU A 27 28.54 24.31 -24.67
N ALA A 28 29.64 24.95 -24.26
CA ALA A 28 30.90 24.32 -23.90
C ALA A 28 31.20 24.42 -22.39
N LYS A 29 32.12 23.56 -21.91
CA LYS A 29 32.55 23.55 -20.50
C LYS A 29 33.40 24.79 -20.19
N MET A 30 32.83 25.74 -19.45
CA MET A 30 33.45 27.04 -19.12
C MET A 30 34.86 26.91 -18.54
N ASN A 31 35.84 27.47 -19.25
CA ASN A 31 37.24 27.58 -18.87
C ASN A 31 37.68 29.06 -18.89
N ARG A 32 38.93 29.36 -18.49
CA ARG A 32 39.44 30.74 -18.40
C ARG A 32 39.43 31.51 -19.73
N ALA A 33 39.66 30.84 -20.86
CA ALA A 33 39.65 31.46 -22.18
C ALA A 33 38.22 31.77 -22.64
N LYS A 34 37.30 30.80 -22.51
CA LYS A 34 35.88 30.99 -22.84
C LYS A 34 35.20 32.04 -21.94
N TYR A 35 35.68 32.22 -20.71
CA TYR A 35 35.24 33.29 -19.84
C TYR A 35 35.67 34.68 -20.35
N ILE A 36 36.94 34.83 -20.74
CA ILE A 36 37.45 36.08 -21.36
C ILE A 36 36.69 36.41 -22.65
N GLU A 37 36.43 35.40 -23.49
CA GLU A 37 35.65 35.54 -24.73
C GLU A 37 34.23 36.07 -24.44
N ILE A 38 33.52 35.50 -23.46
CA ILE A 38 32.19 35.94 -23.06
C ILE A 38 32.21 37.37 -22.47
N LEU A 39 33.25 37.75 -21.72
CA LEU A 39 33.43 39.13 -21.24
C LEU A 39 33.72 40.12 -22.38
N TYR A 40 34.49 39.72 -23.39
CA TYR A 40 34.76 40.57 -24.54
C TYR A 40 33.53 40.78 -25.41
N GLU A 41 32.79 39.71 -25.72
CA GLU A 41 31.67 39.77 -26.66
C GLU A 41 30.37 40.26 -26.00
N ASN A 42 30.01 39.74 -24.83
CA ASN A 42 28.66 39.91 -24.29
C ASN A 42 28.59 40.97 -23.19
N TRP A 43 29.61 41.06 -22.32
CA TRP A 43 29.65 42.10 -21.29
C TRP A 43 29.96 43.47 -21.90
N LEU A 44 30.95 43.56 -22.79
CA LEU A 44 31.31 44.83 -23.43
C LEU A 44 30.17 45.37 -24.31
N GLN A 45 29.45 44.47 -25.02
CA GLN A 45 28.26 44.84 -25.79
C GLN A 45 27.10 45.26 -24.87
N SER A 46 26.81 44.50 -23.81
CA SER A 46 25.76 44.87 -22.84
C SER A 46 26.01 46.25 -22.20
N ALA A 47 27.28 46.59 -21.93
CA ALA A 47 27.62 47.91 -21.40
C ALA A 47 27.41 49.04 -22.43
N GLN A 48 27.67 48.78 -23.72
CA GLN A 48 27.37 49.74 -24.80
C GLN A 48 25.86 49.90 -25.02
N ASP A 49 25.10 48.80 -25.05
CA ASP A 49 23.65 48.78 -25.26
C ASP A 49 22.92 49.51 -24.13
N LEU A 50 23.34 49.28 -22.88
CA LEU A 50 22.86 49.98 -21.68
C LEU A 50 23.44 51.41 -21.53
N ARG A 51 24.20 51.89 -22.51
CA ARG A 51 24.85 53.22 -22.57
C ARG A 51 25.67 53.57 -21.32
N MET A 52 26.28 52.57 -20.71
CA MET A 52 27.17 52.77 -19.57
C MET A 52 28.42 53.53 -20.03
N GLY A 53 28.65 54.72 -19.45
CA GLY A 53 29.85 55.52 -19.71
C GLY A 53 31.14 54.78 -19.35
N ARG A 54 32.30 55.29 -19.79
CA ARG A 54 33.62 54.62 -19.76
C ARG A 54 34.22 54.27 -18.37
N LYS A 55 33.44 54.22 -17.29
CA LYS A 55 33.95 54.18 -15.90
C LYS A 55 33.12 53.26 -14.97
N PHE A 56 33.52 51.98 -14.91
CA PHE A 56 32.83 50.89 -14.20
C PHE A 56 33.80 49.75 -13.73
N THR A 57 33.82 49.31 -12.45
CA THR A 57 34.64 48.17 -11.93
C THR A 57 33.97 46.82 -12.18
N PHE A 58 34.68 45.88 -12.77
CA PHE A 58 34.18 44.51 -12.83
C PHE A 58 34.03 43.88 -11.42
N GLN A 59 32.84 43.41 -11.04
CA GLN A 59 32.66 42.57 -9.85
C GLN A 59 32.37 41.14 -10.29
N GLN A 60 33.13 40.20 -9.75
CA GLN A 60 33.04 38.77 -10.02
C GLN A 60 33.30 37.97 -8.73
N ASP A 61 32.92 36.71 -8.72
CA ASP A 61 33.28 35.79 -7.64
C ASP A 61 34.77 35.39 -7.71
N ASN A 62 35.25 34.75 -6.64
CA ASN A 62 36.63 34.26 -6.54
C ASN A 62 36.85 32.89 -7.21
N TYR A 63 36.00 32.45 -8.15
CA TYR A 63 36.13 31.14 -8.79
C TYR A 63 37.46 31.06 -9.60
N PRO A 64 38.24 29.95 -9.53
CA PRO A 64 39.60 29.88 -10.08
C PRO A 64 39.81 30.23 -11.57
N LYS A 65 38.73 30.23 -12.38
CA LYS A 65 38.77 30.62 -13.81
C LYS A 65 38.54 32.12 -14.04
N HIS A 66 38.00 32.82 -13.06
CA HIS A 66 37.78 34.27 -13.05
C HIS A 66 38.98 34.99 -12.42
N THR A 67 39.60 34.37 -11.40
CA THR A 67 40.81 34.84 -10.71
C THR A 67 42.13 34.39 -11.35
N ALA A 68 42.09 33.62 -12.45
CA ALA A 68 43.27 33.17 -13.18
C ALA A 68 44.10 34.35 -13.72
N ASN A 69 45.45 34.25 -13.67
CA ASN A 69 46.36 35.32 -14.08
C ASN A 69 46.03 35.89 -15.47
N THR A 70 45.78 35.05 -16.48
CA THR A 70 45.43 35.48 -17.84
C THR A 70 44.14 36.30 -17.90
N THR A 71 43.18 36.02 -17.02
CA THR A 71 41.92 36.77 -16.91
C THR A 71 42.13 38.10 -16.20
N GLN A 72 42.95 38.12 -15.15
CA GLN A 72 43.32 39.33 -14.43
C GLN A 72 44.21 40.27 -15.27
N GLU A 73 45.08 39.72 -16.13
CA GLU A 73 45.85 40.45 -17.13
C GLU A 73 44.95 41.09 -18.19
N TRP A 74 43.97 40.34 -18.71
CA TRP A 74 43.00 40.87 -19.67
C TRP A 74 42.12 41.98 -19.07
N LEU A 75 41.66 41.83 -17.82
CA LEU A 75 40.89 42.86 -17.12
C LEU A 75 41.73 44.15 -16.93
N ARG A 76 43.04 44.01 -16.65
CA ARG A 76 43.98 45.14 -16.58
C ARG A 76 44.22 45.80 -17.95
N ASP A 77 44.39 45.01 -19.01
CA ASP A 77 44.53 45.52 -20.40
C ASP A 77 43.30 46.35 -20.82
N LYS A 78 42.09 45.91 -20.45
CA LYS A 78 40.85 46.68 -20.68
C LYS A 78 40.61 47.80 -19.67
N SER A 79 41.57 48.10 -18.80
CA SER A 79 41.51 49.17 -17.79
C SER A 79 40.29 49.06 -16.86
N LEU A 80 39.89 47.83 -16.54
CA LEU A 80 38.75 47.54 -15.67
C LEU A 80 39.22 47.34 -14.24
N ASN A 81 38.83 48.25 -13.36
CA ASN A 81 39.04 48.10 -11.92
C ASN A 81 38.25 46.86 -11.45
N VAL A 82 38.74 46.03 -10.53
CA VAL A 82 37.99 44.83 -10.05
C VAL A 82 37.65 44.99 -8.58
N LEU A 83 36.42 44.64 -8.17
CA LEU A 83 36.02 44.67 -6.76
C LEU A 83 36.39 43.35 -6.06
N GLU A 84 36.94 43.42 -4.85
CA GLU A 84 37.15 42.23 -4.02
C GLU A 84 35.82 41.65 -3.53
N TRP A 85 35.75 40.32 -3.49
CA TRP A 85 34.55 39.56 -3.10
C TRP A 85 34.70 38.98 -1.68
N PRO A 86 33.69 39.12 -0.78
CA PRO A 86 32.40 39.79 -0.94
C PRO A 86 32.39 41.25 -0.46
N SER A 87 31.51 42.09 -1.01
CA SER A 87 31.42 43.54 -0.72
C SER A 87 30.16 43.93 0.08
N VAL A 88 30.22 45.04 0.84
CA VAL A 88 29.27 45.32 1.95
C VAL A 88 28.43 46.62 1.78
N PHE A 89 28.49 47.35 0.65
CA PHE A 89 27.70 48.58 0.47
C PHE A 89 27.04 48.75 -0.90
N TYR A 90 25.94 49.53 -0.91
CA TYR A 90 25.01 49.73 -2.01
C TYR A 90 25.44 50.80 -3.03
N VAL A 91 24.78 50.81 -4.20
CA VAL A 91 25.07 51.62 -5.40
C VAL A 91 26.35 51.18 -6.12
N ILE A 92 26.30 49.92 -6.52
CA ILE A 92 27.16 49.27 -7.49
C ILE A 92 26.22 48.86 -8.63
N ILE A 93 26.30 49.53 -9.79
CA ILE A 93 26.14 48.77 -11.04
C ILE A 93 27.16 47.64 -10.86
N THR A 94 26.80 46.37 -11.09
CA THR A 94 27.79 45.34 -11.42
C THR A 94 28.29 45.74 -12.82
N CYS A 95 28.93 46.89 -13.00
CA CYS A 95 30.25 47.31 -12.50
C CYS A 95 30.41 48.81 -11.99
N VAL A 96 31.29 49.15 -11.00
CA VAL A 96 31.30 50.47 -10.28
C VAL A 96 32.08 51.66 -10.85
N LEU A 97 31.44 52.82 -10.79
CA LEU A 97 31.97 54.11 -10.34
C LEU A 97 33.37 54.60 -10.76
N CYS A 98 33.33 55.79 -11.35
CA CYS A 98 34.16 56.97 -11.06
C CYS A 98 33.21 58.19 -11.20
N HIS A 99 33.38 59.39 -10.61
CA HIS A 99 34.56 60.16 -10.17
C HIS A 99 34.11 61.46 -9.40
N TYR A 100 34.94 62.01 -8.48
CA TYR A 100 35.11 63.47 -8.12
C TYR A 100 33.91 64.28 -7.49
N PRO A 101 34.07 65.55 -7.00
CA PRO A 101 34.98 66.09 -5.95
C PRO A 101 34.25 67.01 -4.89
N ASN A 102 34.98 67.90 -4.19
CA ASN A 102 34.61 68.65 -2.94
C ASN A 102 33.77 69.98 -3.08
N PRO A 103 33.22 70.58 -1.99
CA PRO A 103 32.22 71.70 -1.98
C PRO A 103 32.67 73.07 -1.39
N SER A 104 31.80 74.12 -1.40
CA SER A 104 31.98 75.43 -0.70
C SER A 104 30.69 76.15 -0.24
N LEU A 105 30.76 76.73 0.99
CA LEU A 105 29.88 77.61 1.82
C LEU A 105 28.87 78.63 1.23
N TYR A 106 27.79 78.94 2.00
CA TYR A 106 27.03 80.23 2.11
C TYR A 106 26.18 80.31 3.44
N PRO A 107 25.39 81.37 3.78
CA PRO A 107 25.36 82.03 5.12
C PRO A 107 24.59 81.36 6.30
N LEU A 108 24.85 81.88 7.51
CA LEU A 108 24.54 81.28 8.83
C LEU A 108 23.19 81.67 9.45
N VAL A 109 22.47 80.67 9.95
CA VAL A 109 21.26 80.73 10.78
C VAL A 109 21.62 80.47 12.27
N PRO A 110 20.68 80.54 13.26
CA PRO A 110 21.01 80.22 14.66
C PRO A 110 21.65 78.84 14.81
N GLY A 111 22.58 78.71 15.78
CA GLY A 111 23.23 77.44 16.08
C GLY A 111 22.25 76.37 16.57
N ARG A 112 22.72 75.14 16.64
CA ARG A 112 21.92 73.98 17.04
C ARG A 112 21.51 74.03 18.53
N PRO A 113 20.21 73.92 18.88
CA PRO A 113 19.79 73.77 20.28
C PRO A 113 20.17 72.38 20.81
N THR A 114 20.16 72.18 22.13
CA THR A 114 20.32 70.83 22.71
C THR A 114 18.96 70.28 23.13
N MET A 115 18.66 69.03 22.77
CA MET A 115 17.39 68.36 23.09
C MET A 115 17.63 67.01 23.77
N MET A 116 16.87 66.74 24.82
CA MET A 116 16.79 65.46 25.52
C MET A 116 15.36 64.90 25.37
N ILE A 117 15.24 63.59 25.21
CA ILE A 117 13.94 62.90 25.10
C ILE A 117 13.92 61.74 26.09
N SER A 118 12.84 61.67 26.88
CA SER A 118 12.58 60.60 27.84
C SER A 118 11.24 59.95 27.51
N THR A 119 11.27 58.68 27.09
CA THR A 119 10.06 57.88 26.88
C THR A 119 9.45 57.48 28.21
N THR A 120 8.13 57.57 28.32
CA THR A 120 7.38 57.30 29.56
C THR A 120 6.40 56.16 29.38
N ILE A 121 6.02 55.52 30.49
CA ILE A 121 5.04 54.42 30.50
C ILE A 121 3.68 54.97 30.06
N GLY A 122 3.10 54.41 28.98
CA GLY A 122 1.79 54.82 28.47
C GLY A 122 1.78 55.48 27.08
N ASN A 123 2.70 55.13 26.18
CA ASN A 123 2.72 55.61 24.78
C ASN A 123 2.93 57.13 24.63
N THR A 124 3.78 57.71 25.49
CA THR A 124 4.13 59.14 25.46
C THR A 124 5.65 59.34 25.61
N ALA A 125 6.16 60.51 25.20
CA ALA A 125 7.54 60.91 25.42
C ALA A 125 7.61 62.39 25.83
N LEU A 126 8.34 62.66 26.92
CA LEU A 126 8.68 64.01 27.34
C LEU A 126 9.95 64.46 26.59
N ILE A 127 9.88 65.63 25.96
CA ILE A 127 10.97 66.27 25.23
C ILE A 127 11.33 67.54 25.98
N GLN A 128 12.62 67.76 26.25
CA GLN A 128 13.13 68.95 26.94
C GLN A 128 14.32 69.51 26.17
N TRP A 129 14.50 70.82 26.14
CA TRP A 129 15.57 71.46 25.37
C TRP A 129 16.15 72.71 26.04
N GLN A 130 17.35 73.08 25.61
CA GLN A 130 18.01 74.32 26.01
C GLN A 130 18.43 75.13 24.77
N PRO A 131 18.51 76.48 24.89
CA PRO A 131 18.94 77.35 23.80
C PRO A 131 20.35 76.99 23.29
N PRO A 132 20.64 77.27 22.00
CA PRO A 132 21.99 77.13 21.44
C PRO A 132 23.02 77.98 22.18
N LYS A 133 24.27 77.49 22.25
CA LYS A 133 25.39 78.27 22.80
C LYS A 133 25.77 79.47 21.92
N GLU A 134 25.55 79.37 20.61
CA GLU A 134 25.79 80.42 19.63
C GLU A 134 24.46 80.88 19.03
N MET A 135 23.92 81.97 19.57
CA MET A 135 22.68 82.60 19.09
C MET A 135 23.00 83.85 18.28
N VAL A 136 22.89 83.74 16.96
CA VAL A 136 23.09 84.85 16.03
C VAL A 136 21.74 85.48 15.69
N GLY A 137 21.55 86.74 16.10
CA GLY A 137 20.30 87.49 15.92
C GLY A 137 19.26 87.28 17.04
N GLU A 138 18.13 87.99 16.96
CA GLU A 138 17.09 87.93 17.98
C GLU A 138 16.37 86.58 18.01
N HIS A 139 16.29 85.96 19.20
CA HIS A 139 15.61 84.69 19.42
C HIS A 139 14.08 84.86 19.42
N MET A 140 13.41 84.23 18.46
CA MET A 140 11.95 84.27 18.28
C MET A 140 11.23 83.10 18.98
N GLY A 141 11.86 81.92 19.01
CA GLY A 141 11.29 80.70 19.59
C GLY A 141 11.92 79.45 18.98
N TYR A 142 11.26 78.31 19.13
CA TYR A 142 11.73 77.03 18.57
C TYR A 142 10.68 76.43 17.64
N GLN A 143 11.11 75.59 16.70
CA GLN A 143 10.21 74.72 15.95
C GLN A 143 10.68 73.28 16.08
N MET A 144 9.75 72.41 16.50
CA MET A 144 9.94 70.97 16.55
C MET A 144 9.16 70.29 15.42
N GLN A 145 9.77 69.28 14.82
CA GLN A 145 9.15 68.44 13.80
C GLN A 145 9.34 66.97 14.20
N TYR A 146 8.30 66.13 14.08
CA TYR A 146 8.43 64.70 14.34
C TYR A 146 7.55 63.81 13.48
N LYS A 147 8.02 62.59 13.21
CA LYS A 147 7.29 61.53 12.49
C LYS A 147 7.82 60.14 12.83
N ARG A 148 7.06 59.09 12.53
CA ARG A 148 7.58 57.72 12.50
C ARG A 148 8.51 57.58 11.29
N MET A 149 9.57 56.77 11.39
CA MET A 149 10.56 56.64 10.30
C MET A 149 9.95 56.26 8.94
N GLU A 150 8.86 55.47 8.96
CA GLU A 150 8.11 54.98 7.80
C GLU A 150 7.16 56.02 7.17
N GLU A 151 6.82 57.08 7.90
CA GLU A 151 5.88 58.11 7.42
C GLU A 151 6.63 59.13 6.57
N GLU A 152 6.03 59.66 5.51
CA GLU A 152 6.71 60.64 4.65
C GLU A 152 6.73 62.05 5.26
N SER A 153 5.59 62.50 5.80
CA SER A 153 5.39 63.86 6.32
C SER A 153 5.76 64.01 7.80
N PHE A 154 6.22 65.21 8.20
CA PHE A 154 6.48 65.57 9.59
C PHE A 154 5.29 66.30 10.23
N THR A 155 4.97 65.97 11.48
CA THR A 155 4.11 66.80 12.34
C THR A 155 4.93 67.95 12.89
N VAL A 156 4.51 69.19 12.64
CA VAL A 156 5.25 70.42 13.03
C VAL A 156 4.56 71.12 14.21
N LYS A 157 5.35 71.61 15.16
CA LYS A 157 4.94 72.43 16.31
C LYS A 157 5.92 73.57 16.55
N ASP A 158 5.42 74.80 16.61
CA ASP A 158 6.18 75.98 17.00
C ASP A 158 5.97 76.31 18.49
N PHE A 159 7.05 76.72 19.15
CA PHE A 159 7.13 77.03 20.59
C PHE A 159 7.73 78.43 20.81
N LYS A 160 7.36 79.06 21.92
CA LYS A 160 7.86 80.40 22.29
C LYS A 160 9.27 80.30 22.88
N LYS A 161 10.02 81.41 22.82
CA LYS A 161 11.39 81.50 23.37
C LYS A 161 11.53 81.23 24.89
N THR A 162 10.41 81.17 25.61
CA THR A 162 10.32 80.88 27.05
C THR A 162 9.98 79.42 27.36
N GLU A 163 9.67 78.60 26.35
CA GLU A 163 9.31 77.19 26.52
C GLU A 163 10.56 76.31 26.33
N ASP A 164 10.72 75.34 27.22
CA ASP A 164 11.88 74.44 27.33
C ASP A 164 11.51 72.95 27.35
N HIS A 165 10.21 72.61 27.25
CA HIS A 165 9.74 71.23 27.20
C HIS A 165 8.36 71.06 26.53
N PHE A 166 8.08 69.83 26.07
CA PHE A 166 6.80 69.40 25.52
C PHE A 166 6.61 67.88 25.64
N THR A 167 5.40 67.41 25.95
CA THR A 167 5.07 65.98 26.00
C THR A 167 4.30 65.55 24.75
N VAL A 168 4.87 64.64 23.98
CA VAL A 168 4.23 64.03 22.81
C VAL A 168 3.44 62.80 23.26
N THR A 169 2.15 62.75 22.94
CA THR A 169 1.23 61.67 23.34
C THR A 169 0.74 60.86 22.14
N GLY A 170 0.50 59.56 22.32
CA GLY A 170 -0.05 58.69 21.27
C GLY A 170 1.01 58.04 20.37
N LEU A 171 2.23 57.86 20.87
CA LEU A 171 3.31 57.21 20.13
C LEU A 171 3.08 55.69 20.04
N HIS A 172 3.35 55.09 18.88
CA HIS A 172 3.27 53.64 18.71
C HIS A 172 4.38 52.93 19.51
N LYS A 173 4.08 51.78 20.11
CA LYS A 173 5.06 50.90 20.79
C LYS A 173 5.97 50.20 19.76
N GLY A 174 7.23 49.94 20.12
CA GLY A 174 8.21 49.26 19.26
C GLY A 174 8.55 50.00 17.96
N ALA A 175 8.35 51.32 17.92
CA ALA A 175 8.47 52.14 16.72
C ALA A 175 9.54 53.23 16.88
N THR A 176 10.34 53.45 15.82
CA THR A 176 11.35 54.52 15.78
C THR A 176 10.75 55.80 15.23
N TYR A 177 10.88 56.87 16.03
CA TYR A 177 10.46 58.22 15.71
C TYR A 177 11.67 59.13 15.56
N VAL A 178 11.63 59.98 14.54
CA VAL A 178 12.66 61.01 14.28
C VAL A 178 12.12 62.34 14.77
N PHE A 179 12.78 62.94 15.75
CA PHE A 179 12.49 64.27 16.27
C PHE A 179 13.56 65.26 15.80
N LYS A 180 13.13 66.42 15.32
CA LYS A 180 13.98 67.53 14.89
C LYS A 180 13.60 68.77 15.66
N LEU A 181 14.55 69.51 16.20
CA LEU A 181 14.31 70.78 16.90
C LEU A 181 15.30 71.84 16.42
N CYS A 182 14.80 73.01 16.02
CA CYS A 182 15.63 74.16 15.66
C CYS A 182 15.22 75.41 16.44
N ALA A 183 16.19 76.29 16.73
CA ALA A 183 15.94 77.62 17.27
C ALA A 183 15.72 78.61 16.11
N LYS A 184 14.80 79.56 16.25
CA LYS A 184 14.36 80.45 15.17
C LYS A 184 14.75 81.90 15.46
N ASN A 185 15.26 82.59 14.45
CA ASN A 185 15.50 84.04 14.49
C ASN A 185 14.69 84.75 13.39
N ARG A 186 14.96 86.05 13.17
CA ARG A 186 14.32 86.85 12.11
C ARG A 186 14.67 86.41 10.67
N VAL A 187 15.76 85.67 10.47
CA VAL A 187 16.22 85.17 9.15
C VAL A 187 15.56 83.84 8.81
N GLY A 188 15.37 82.96 9.79
CA GLY A 188 14.69 81.69 9.59
C GLY A 188 14.90 80.69 10.73
N ASN A 189 14.63 79.42 10.41
CA ASN A 189 14.93 78.29 11.28
C ASN A 189 16.44 78.04 11.31
N GLY A 190 16.99 77.85 12.51
CA GLY A 190 18.37 77.51 12.77
C GLY A 190 18.73 76.07 12.45
N GLU A 191 19.96 75.70 12.78
CA GLU A 191 20.45 74.34 12.60
C GLU A 191 19.63 73.34 13.44
N GLU A 192 19.19 72.25 12.83
CA GLU A 192 18.33 71.25 13.48
C GLU A 192 19.13 70.30 14.37
N TYR A 193 18.72 70.15 15.63
CA TYR A 193 19.06 69.00 16.44
C TYR A 193 18.13 67.84 16.09
N VAL A 194 18.67 66.84 15.41
CA VAL A 194 17.95 65.61 15.07
C VAL A 194 18.26 64.53 16.12
N LYS A 195 17.21 63.92 16.68
CA LYS A 195 17.31 62.78 17.58
C LYS A 195 16.29 61.72 17.20
N GLU A 196 16.77 60.50 17.00
CA GLU A 196 15.93 59.32 16.85
C GLU A 196 15.75 58.65 18.21
N ILE A 197 14.51 58.22 18.49
CA ILE A 197 14.19 57.38 19.64
C ILE A 197 13.28 56.23 19.21
N THR A 198 13.52 55.03 19.74
CA THR A 198 12.64 53.88 19.60
C THR A 198 11.87 53.69 20.88
N THR A 199 10.54 53.58 20.80
CA THR A 199 9.70 53.27 21.96
C THR A 199 9.92 51.82 22.41
N PRO A 200 9.87 51.50 23.72
CA PRO A 200 10.16 50.14 24.19
C PRO A 200 9.21 49.08 23.62
N ASP A 201 9.77 47.90 23.31
CA ASP A 201 9.02 46.72 22.88
C ASP A 201 8.22 46.07 24.02
N ASP A 202 7.13 45.40 23.63
CA ASP A 202 6.26 44.57 24.46
C ASP A 202 6.26 43.12 23.93
N VAL A 203 5.53 42.19 24.56
CA VAL A 203 5.33 40.85 23.96
C VAL A 203 4.45 40.93 22.69
N PRO A 204 4.67 40.09 21.66
CA PRO A 204 3.87 40.16 20.43
C PRO A 204 2.38 39.93 20.71
N SER A 205 1.53 40.91 20.37
CA SER A 205 0.09 40.86 20.71
C SER A 205 -0.74 39.93 19.82
N SER A 206 -0.14 39.33 18.78
CA SER A 206 -0.81 38.39 17.86
C SER A 206 0.14 37.33 17.33
N TYR A 207 -0.42 36.21 16.87
CA TYR A 207 0.32 35.14 16.19
C TYR A 207 0.63 35.52 14.73
N PRO A 208 1.64 34.90 14.09
CA PRO A 208 1.94 35.08 12.67
C PRO A 208 0.76 34.73 11.76
N GLN A 209 0.51 35.55 10.75
CA GLN A 209 -0.66 35.43 9.87
C GLN A 209 -0.31 34.67 8.57
N ASN A 210 -1.32 34.28 7.80
CA ASN A 210 -1.16 33.65 6.48
C ASN A 210 -0.15 32.48 6.43
N LEU A 211 -0.11 31.66 7.50
CA LEU A 211 0.71 30.46 7.55
C LEU A 211 0.28 29.50 6.44
N SER A 212 1.19 29.23 5.52
CA SER A 212 0.95 28.45 4.31
C SER A 212 2.07 27.42 4.08
N VAL A 213 1.72 26.33 3.41
CA VAL A 213 2.65 25.28 3.00
C VAL A 213 2.97 25.48 1.52
N VAL A 214 4.21 25.83 1.20
CA VAL A 214 4.62 26.29 -0.15
C VAL A 214 5.42 25.22 -0.91
N GLY A 215 5.89 24.18 -0.22
CA GLY A 215 6.57 23.06 -0.84
C GLY A 215 6.56 21.81 0.05
N LEU A 216 6.34 20.65 -0.57
CA LEU A 216 6.23 19.36 0.10
C LEU A 216 7.14 18.33 -0.57
N THR A 217 7.75 17.45 0.22
CA THR A 217 8.42 16.24 -0.25
C THR A 217 8.04 15.06 0.65
N THR A 218 8.69 13.91 0.48
CA THR A 218 8.48 12.74 1.35
C THR A 218 9.02 12.90 2.76
N THR A 219 10.01 13.77 2.97
CA THR A 219 10.70 13.95 4.27
C THR A 219 10.87 15.41 4.68
N THR A 220 10.38 16.36 3.88
CA THR A 220 10.47 17.79 4.16
C THR A 220 9.17 18.54 3.87
N THR A 221 8.98 19.67 4.54
CA THR A 221 7.86 20.60 4.35
C THR A 221 8.36 22.02 4.49
N LYS A 222 8.10 22.87 3.49
CA LYS A 222 8.43 24.30 3.51
C LYS A 222 7.20 25.12 3.90
N LEU A 223 7.34 25.85 4.99
CA LEU A 223 6.36 26.78 5.55
C LEU A 223 6.74 28.22 5.20
N ALA A 224 5.73 29.06 5.00
CA ALA A 224 5.87 30.52 4.92
C ALA A 224 4.71 31.20 5.66
N TRP A 225 4.95 32.37 6.25
CA TRP A 225 3.95 33.14 6.99
C TRP A 225 4.27 34.63 6.94
N GLU A 226 3.30 35.45 7.32
CA GLU A 226 3.46 36.89 7.45
C GLU A 226 3.77 37.29 8.91
N PRO A 227 4.69 38.25 9.13
CA PRO A 227 5.02 38.75 10.46
C PRO A 227 3.82 39.45 11.11
N PRO A 228 3.57 39.30 12.43
CA PRO A 228 2.71 40.23 13.16
C PRO A 228 3.27 41.66 13.13
N ARG A 229 2.44 42.68 13.41
CA ARG A 229 2.77 44.12 13.22
C ARG A 229 3.75 44.72 14.26
N TYR A 230 4.83 44.02 14.61
CA TYR A 230 5.86 44.47 15.56
C TYR A 230 7.26 43.94 15.16
N LEU A 231 8.32 44.49 15.76
CA LEU A 231 9.68 43.97 15.61
C LEU A 231 9.81 42.55 16.20
N ILE A 232 10.02 41.56 15.35
CA ILE A 232 10.13 40.14 15.74
C ILE A 232 11.58 39.71 15.76
N PHE A 233 12.00 39.10 16.87
CA PHE A 233 13.34 38.57 17.06
C PHE A 233 13.47 37.15 16.52
N SER A 234 12.45 36.30 16.71
CA SER A 234 12.41 34.94 16.16
C SER A 234 11.01 34.34 16.16
N TYR A 235 10.85 33.23 15.44
CA TYR A 235 9.68 32.36 15.46
C TYR A 235 10.07 30.98 15.97
N LEU A 236 9.19 30.34 16.74
CA LEU A 236 9.35 28.97 17.21
C LEU A 236 8.32 28.06 16.53
N ILE A 237 8.81 26.99 15.89
CA ILE A 237 8.03 25.99 15.15
C ILE A 237 8.52 24.61 15.58
N CYS A 238 7.65 23.80 16.19
CA CYS A 238 7.95 22.41 16.57
C CYS A 238 9.35 22.21 17.20
N LEU A 239 9.68 23.03 18.20
CA LEU A 239 10.95 23.08 18.95
C LEU A 239 12.17 23.68 18.22
N ASN A 240 12.08 24.02 16.94
CA ASN A 240 13.13 24.76 16.22
C ASN A 240 12.82 26.27 16.16
N SER A 241 13.86 27.10 16.19
CA SER A 241 13.75 28.57 16.08
C SER A 241 14.34 29.11 14.77
N THR A 242 13.67 30.09 14.15
CA THR A 242 14.17 30.81 12.96
C THR A 242 13.94 32.32 13.11
N THR A 243 14.73 33.14 12.41
CA THR A 243 14.50 34.60 12.29
C THR A 243 13.83 34.98 10.96
N GLU A 244 13.79 34.05 9.99
CA GLU A 244 13.11 34.24 8.70
C GLU A 244 11.59 34.03 8.80
N THR A 245 10.83 34.57 7.85
CA THR A 245 9.38 34.35 7.66
C THR A 245 9.04 33.07 6.90
N GLN A 246 10.03 32.19 6.71
CA GLN A 246 9.91 30.89 6.07
C GLN A 246 10.79 29.87 6.82
N MET A 247 10.42 28.59 6.77
CA MET A 247 11.25 27.52 7.31
C MET A 247 10.98 26.19 6.60
N THR A 248 12.05 25.45 6.30
CA THR A 248 11.93 24.05 5.85
C THR A 248 12.13 23.12 7.04
N ILE A 249 11.08 22.40 7.42
CA ILE A 249 11.19 21.28 8.36
C ILE A 249 11.69 20.07 7.58
N MET A 250 12.70 19.37 8.10
CA MET A 250 13.36 18.23 7.47
C MET A 250 13.38 17.01 8.41
N GLY A 251 13.52 15.81 7.85
CA GLY A 251 13.54 14.56 8.63
C GLY A 251 12.16 14.11 9.10
N LEU A 252 11.10 14.58 8.44
CA LEU A 252 9.74 14.12 8.66
C LEU A 252 9.56 12.69 8.12
N GLN A 253 8.66 11.93 8.71
CA GLN A 253 8.27 10.61 8.21
C GLN A 253 7.34 10.77 6.99
N PRO A 254 7.42 9.91 5.97
CA PRO A 254 6.51 9.90 4.82
C PRO A 254 5.06 9.55 5.19
N ASP A 255 4.10 9.94 4.34
CA ASP A 255 2.62 9.74 4.47
C ASP A 255 2.04 10.09 5.85
N THR A 256 2.68 11.01 6.57
CA THR A 256 2.32 11.34 7.95
C THR A 256 1.72 12.74 7.99
N THR A 257 0.49 12.87 8.50
CA THR A 257 -0.11 14.19 8.75
C THR A 257 0.51 14.81 10.00
N TYR A 258 1.20 15.93 9.83
CA TYR A 258 1.75 16.74 10.92
C TYR A 258 0.83 17.92 11.24
N ASP A 259 0.53 18.13 12.53
CA ASP A 259 -0.14 19.33 13.03
C ASP A 259 0.92 20.39 13.35
N ILE A 260 0.97 21.47 12.57
CA ILE A 260 2.03 22.48 12.63
C ILE A 260 1.47 23.77 13.26
N ARG A 261 2.21 24.35 14.20
CA ARG A 261 1.86 25.59 14.91
C ARG A 261 3.08 26.49 15.05
N ILE A 262 2.87 27.80 15.04
CA ILE A 262 3.93 28.82 15.12
C ILE A 262 3.60 29.89 16.17
N ARG A 263 4.62 30.44 16.83
CA ARG A 263 4.53 31.69 17.60
C ARG A 263 5.74 32.59 17.35
N ALA A 264 5.54 33.90 17.40
CA ALA A 264 6.59 34.90 17.34
C ALA A 264 7.13 35.26 18.74
N PHE A 265 8.36 35.77 18.80
CA PHE A 265 9.03 36.25 20.01
C PHE A 265 9.59 37.66 19.79
N THR A 266 9.47 38.52 20.81
CA THR A 266 10.28 39.76 20.95
C THR A 266 11.34 39.58 22.04
N SER A 267 12.17 40.61 22.24
CA SER A 267 13.11 40.72 23.36
C SER A 267 12.48 40.60 24.76
N LYS A 268 11.15 40.62 24.87
CA LYS A 268 10.39 40.48 26.13
C LYS A 268 9.69 39.14 26.32
N GLY A 269 9.56 38.32 25.27
CA GLY A 269 8.93 36.99 25.37
C GLY A 269 8.16 36.55 24.12
N GLY A 270 7.55 35.37 24.22
CA GLY A 270 6.76 34.78 23.14
C GLY A 270 5.29 35.21 23.16
N GLY A 271 4.76 35.57 22.00
CA GLY A 271 3.34 35.86 21.79
C GLY A 271 2.47 34.59 21.73
N PRO A 272 1.16 34.74 21.44
CA PRO A 272 0.23 33.62 21.32
C PRO A 272 0.61 32.67 20.16
N ILE A 273 0.18 31.43 20.28
CA ILE A 273 0.40 30.38 19.27
C ILE A 273 -0.71 30.45 18.21
N SER A 274 -0.35 30.23 16.95
CA SER A 274 -1.28 30.19 15.82
C SER A 274 -2.32 29.06 15.94
N PRO A 275 -3.46 29.18 15.25
CA PRO A 275 -4.23 28.01 14.83
C PRO A 275 -3.33 27.00 14.13
N SER A 276 -3.69 25.72 14.19
CA SER A 276 -2.86 24.66 13.63
C SER A 276 -3.17 24.41 12.16
N ILE A 277 -2.13 24.18 11.37
CA ILE A 277 -2.24 23.77 9.97
C ILE A 277 -1.80 22.32 9.83
N GLN A 278 -2.66 21.50 9.22
CA GLN A 278 -2.34 20.11 8.94
C GLN A 278 -1.58 20.01 7.62
N SER A 279 -0.38 19.43 7.67
CA SER A 279 0.47 19.20 6.51
C SER A 279 0.85 17.73 6.45
N ARG A 280 0.40 17.02 5.41
CA ARG A 280 0.81 15.63 5.18
C ARG A 280 2.03 15.59 4.26
N THR A 281 3.10 14.93 4.73
CA THR A 281 4.26 14.60 3.90
C THR A 281 3.89 13.63 2.79
N MET A 282 4.58 13.70 1.66
CA MET A 282 4.37 12.74 0.57
C MET A 282 4.74 11.33 1.04
N SER A 283 4.11 10.29 0.50
CA SER A 283 4.50 8.91 0.79
C SER A 283 5.82 8.54 0.10
N THR A 284 6.66 7.73 0.75
CA THR A 284 7.77 7.02 0.09
C THR A 284 7.26 5.97 -0.90
N SER A 285 6.03 5.48 -0.72
CA SER A 285 5.28 4.84 -1.81
C SER A 285 4.68 5.91 -2.72
N MET A 286 5.51 6.50 -3.57
CA MET A 286 4.98 7.02 -4.84
C MET A 286 4.66 5.79 -5.70
N PRO A 287 3.38 5.50 -6.03
CA PRO A 287 3.14 4.59 -7.13
C PRO A 287 3.66 5.28 -8.39
N GLU A 288 4.62 4.66 -9.07
CA GLU A 288 4.80 4.88 -10.50
C GLU A 288 3.48 4.46 -11.15
N PHE A 289 2.56 5.42 -11.33
CA PHE A 289 1.16 5.15 -11.68
C PHE A 289 1.03 4.27 -12.93
N THR A 290 2.05 4.34 -13.80
CA THR A 290 2.42 3.28 -14.73
C THR A 290 3.94 3.07 -14.79
N LYS A 291 4.36 1.86 -15.13
CA LYS A 291 5.72 1.55 -15.61
C LYS A 291 5.70 1.28 -17.12
N ASN A 292 6.88 1.33 -17.75
CA ASN A 292 7.10 0.86 -19.12
C ASN A 292 6.10 1.41 -20.17
N PHE A 293 5.69 2.69 -20.06
CA PHE A 293 4.90 3.33 -21.10
C PHE A 293 5.71 3.45 -22.40
N GLY A 294 5.27 2.74 -23.43
CA GLY A 294 5.99 2.59 -24.70
C GLY A 294 5.06 2.30 -25.87
N VAL A 295 5.67 2.18 -27.04
CA VAL A 295 4.99 1.86 -28.31
C VAL A 295 5.30 0.42 -28.67
N LYS A 296 4.27 -0.42 -28.82
CA LYS A 296 4.42 -1.85 -29.18
C LYS A 296 4.23 -2.11 -30.69
N ALA A 297 3.42 -1.31 -31.38
CA ALA A 297 3.28 -1.36 -32.84
C ALA A 297 3.01 0.02 -33.46
N VAL A 298 3.47 0.24 -34.69
CA VAL A 298 3.34 1.50 -35.44
C VAL A 298 2.84 1.22 -36.86
N MET A 299 1.86 1.99 -37.31
CA MET A 299 1.34 1.99 -38.68
C MET A 299 1.25 3.42 -39.24
N LYS A 300 0.71 3.60 -40.45
CA LYS A 300 0.65 4.94 -41.08
C LYS A 300 -0.44 5.81 -40.45
N THR A 301 -1.56 5.22 -40.01
CA THR A 301 -2.66 5.92 -39.35
C THR A 301 -2.93 5.46 -37.92
N SER A 302 -2.18 4.51 -37.37
CA SER A 302 -2.37 4.04 -36.00
C SER A 302 -1.07 3.74 -35.24
N VAL A 303 -1.13 3.82 -33.92
CA VAL A 303 -0.04 3.51 -32.98
C VAL A 303 -0.61 2.75 -31.78
N LEU A 304 -0.03 1.61 -31.45
CA LEU A 304 -0.38 0.79 -30.28
C LEU A 304 0.51 1.16 -29.10
N LEU A 305 -0.08 1.74 -28.06
CA LEU A 305 0.58 2.11 -26.81
C LEU A 305 0.36 1.03 -25.75
N THR A 306 1.39 0.76 -24.95
CA THR A 306 1.38 -0.22 -23.85
C THR A 306 2.00 0.36 -22.59
N TRP A 307 1.53 -0.08 -21.42
CA TRP A 307 2.08 0.28 -20.12
C TRP A 307 1.72 -0.77 -19.06
N GLU A 308 2.52 -0.84 -18.02
CA GLU A 308 2.23 -1.64 -16.84
C GLU A 308 1.53 -0.79 -15.78
N VAL A 309 0.46 -1.32 -15.18
CA VAL A 309 -0.26 -0.70 -14.06
C VAL A 309 0.14 -1.45 -12.78
N PRO A 310 0.67 -0.79 -11.73
CA PRO A 310 1.00 -1.47 -10.48
C PRO A 310 -0.25 -1.96 -9.74
N GLU A 311 -0.09 -3.03 -8.96
CA GLU A 311 -1.12 -3.63 -8.10
C GLU A 311 -1.77 -2.65 -7.11
N THR A 312 -1.11 -1.53 -6.81
CA THR A 312 -1.62 -0.47 -5.91
C THR A 312 -2.55 0.54 -6.60
N TYR A 313 -2.70 0.49 -7.93
CA TYR A 313 -3.56 1.41 -8.67
C TYR A 313 -5.04 1.02 -8.59
N LYS A 314 -5.91 1.98 -8.26
CA LYS A 314 -7.36 1.76 -8.17
C LYS A 314 -7.99 1.85 -9.56
N SER A 315 -8.46 0.73 -10.11
CA SER A 315 -8.99 0.63 -11.49
C SER A 315 -10.14 1.57 -11.85
N GLN A 316 -10.81 2.15 -10.84
CA GLN A 316 -11.89 3.12 -11.02
C GLN A 316 -11.44 4.52 -11.49
N VAL A 317 -10.13 4.84 -11.45
CA VAL A 317 -9.61 6.14 -11.93
C VAL A 317 -9.12 5.99 -13.38
N PRO A 318 -9.76 6.65 -14.37
CA PRO A 318 -9.31 6.58 -15.75
C PRO A 318 -8.00 7.34 -15.98
N PHE A 319 -7.15 6.79 -16.85
CA PHE A 319 -6.03 7.48 -17.44
C PHE A 319 -6.47 8.40 -18.58
N LYS A 320 -5.62 9.34 -18.96
CA LYS A 320 -5.80 10.22 -20.11
C LYS A 320 -4.49 10.30 -20.91
N ILE A 321 -4.54 9.87 -22.17
CA ILE A 321 -3.43 10.01 -23.12
C ILE A 321 -3.61 11.34 -23.84
N LEU A 322 -2.58 12.19 -23.82
CA LEU A 322 -2.50 13.41 -24.63
C LEU A 322 -1.57 13.20 -25.82
N TYR A 323 -1.94 13.72 -26.99
CA TYR A 323 -1.05 13.82 -28.16
C TYR A 323 -1.55 14.93 -29.09
N ASN A 324 -0.64 15.77 -29.60
CA ASN A 324 -0.93 16.85 -30.56
C ASN A 324 -2.26 17.62 -30.29
N GLN A 325 -2.40 18.18 -29.09
CA GLN A 325 -3.60 18.91 -28.60
C GLN A 325 -4.90 18.08 -28.45
N GLN A 326 -4.90 16.81 -28.87
CA GLN A 326 -6.00 15.86 -28.66
C GLN A 326 -5.82 15.07 -27.36
N SER A 327 -6.90 14.42 -26.91
CA SER A 327 -6.85 13.56 -25.72
C SER A 327 -7.84 12.41 -25.77
N VAL A 328 -7.42 11.24 -25.29
CA VAL A 328 -8.23 10.02 -25.20
C VAL A 328 -8.25 9.54 -23.74
N GLU A 329 -9.43 9.35 -23.17
CA GLU A 329 -9.59 8.71 -21.85
C GLU A 329 -9.57 7.18 -21.97
N VAL A 330 -8.93 6.53 -20.99
CA VAL A 330 -8.70 5.08 -20.95
C VAL A 330 -9.04 4.58 -19.56
N GLN A 331 -9.77 3.47 -19.46
CA GLN A 331 -10.18 2.89 -18.17
C GLN A 331 -8.96 2.41 -17.36
N GLY A 332 -9.03 2.55 -16.03
CA GLY A 332 -7.88 2.37 -15.13
C GLY A 332 -7.35 0.93 -14.98
N ASN A 333 -8.04 -0.05 -15.57
CA ASN A 333 -7.63 -1.46 -15.64
C ASN A 333 -6.92 -1.83 -16.95
N LEU A 334 -6.96 -0.98 -17.99
CA LEU A 334 -6.35 -1.28 -19.28
C LEU A 334 -4.84 -1.05 -19.22
N LYS A 335 -4.09 -1.97 -19.84
CA LYS A 335 -2.62 -1.95 -19.98
C LYS A 335 -2.13 -1.63 -21.41
N ARG A 336 -3.07 -1.48 -22.36
CA ARG A 336 -2.80 -1.14 -23.77
C ARG A 336 -3.92 -0.31 -24.40
N LYS A 337 -3.59 0.49 -25.41
CA LYS A 337 -4.56 1.24 -26.22
C LYS A 337 -4.03 1.52 -27.62
N LEU A 338 -4.79 1.11 -28.64
CA LEU A 338 -4.60 1.55 -30.02
C LEU A 338 -5.17 2.97 -30.20
N ILE A 339 -4.36 3.87 -30.76
CA ILE A 339 -4.76 5.20 -31.23
C ILE A 339 -4.82 5.14 -32.76
N THR A 340 -5.92 5.57 -33.38
CA THR A 340 -6.14 5.52 -34.83
C THR A 340 -6.44 6.91 -35.40
N ARG A 341 -6.51 7.03 -36.74
CA ARG A 341 -6.69 8.29 -37.51
C ARG A 341 -5.56 9.32 -37.34
N LEU A 342 -4.33 8.82 -37.17
CA LEU A 342 -3.09 9.60 -37.24
C LEU A 342 -2.70 9.87 -38.70
N GLN A 343 -1.79 10.82 -38.92
CA GLN A 343 -1.23 11.12 -40.26
C GLN A 343 -0.01 10.24 -40.56
N PRO A 344 0.18 9.75 -41.80
CA PRO A 344 1.39 9.03 -42.22
C PRO A 344 2.68 9.84 -42.07
N ASP A 345 3.82 9.14 -41.89
CA ASP A 345 5.19 9.70 -41.84
C ASP A 345 5.33 10.98 -40.96
N THR A 346 4.65 10.99 -39.82
CA THR A 346 4.51 12.17 -38.93
C THR A 346 4.99 11.84 -37.52
N ASP A 347 5.79 12.72 -36.93
CA ASP A 347 6.27 12.58 -35.55
C ASP A 347 5.16 12.91 -34.54
N TYR A 348 4.74 11.91 -33.75
CA TYR A 348 3.81 12.06 -32.65
C TYR A 348 4.50 11.91 -31.31
N SER A 349 4.00 12.64 -30.30
CA SER A 349 4.40 12.48 -28.91
C SER A 349 3.16 12.22 -28.06
N PHE A 350 3.16 11.09 -27.36
CA PHE A 350 2.08 10.64 -26.50
C PHE A 350 2.49 10.80 -25.04
N VAL A 351 1.61 11.34 -24.21
CA VAL A 351 1.83 11.55 -22.77
C VAL A 351 0.71 10.89 -21.98
N LEU A 352 1.02 10.00 -21.05
CA LEU A 352 0.04 9.35 -20.19
C LEU A 352 -0.10 10.11 -18.86
N MET A 353 -1.35 10.39 -18.45
CA MET A 353 -1.69 11.11 -17.21
C MET A 353 -2.78 10.39 -16.42
N SER A 354 -2.80 10.52 -15.09
CA SER A 354 -3.93 10.10 -14.24
C SER A 354 -4.79 11.31 -13.84
N ARG A 355 -6.13 11.18 -13.90
CA ARG A 355 -7.06 12.29 -13.66
C ARG A 355 -7.32 12.47 -12.15
N GLY A 356 -6.51 13.30 -11.49
CA GLY A 356 -6.71 13.61 -10.07
C GLY A 356 -5.80 14.66 -9.40
N ASN A 357 -4.67 15.04 -10.00
CA ASN A 357 -3.72 15.99 -9.39
C ASN A 357 -3.68 17.33 -10.14
N SER A 358 -4.08 18.42 -9.45
CA SER A 358 -3.90 19.81 -9.91
C SER A 358 -2.50 20.38 -9.65
N ALA A 359 -1.59 19.59 -9.05
CA ALA A 359 -0.16 19.85 -8.98
C ALA A 359 0.55 18.83 -9.88
N GLY A 360 1.23 19.31 -10.93
CA GLY A 360 1.71 18.49 -12.05
C GLY A 360 2.49 17.24 -11.63
N GLY A 361 1.85 16.08 -11.76
CA GLY A 361 2.49 14.79 -11.52
C GLY A 361 3.52 14.44 -12.59
N LEU A 362 4.39 13.47 -12.28
CA LEU A 362 5.31 12.88 -13.25
C LEU A 362 4.56 12.41 -14.50
N GLN A 363 5.05 12.77 -15.68
CA GLN A 363 4.48 12.43 -16.97
C GLN A 363 5.44 11.47 -17.68
N GLN A 364 4.95 10.30 -18.10
CA GLN A 364 5.69 9.44 -19.03
C GLN A 364 5.30 9.82 -20.45
N GLN A 365 6.31 10.18 -21.25
CA GLN A 365 6.17 10.54 -22.66
C GLN A 365 6.88 9.51 -23.52
N VAL A 366 6.24 9.08 -24.61
CA VAL A 366 6.88 8.35 -25.71
C VAL A 366 6.66 9.11 -27.01
N SER A 367 7.71 9.20 -27.82
CA SER A 367 7.69 9.88 -29.12
C SER A 367 8.03 8.89 -30.22
N ILE A 368 7.27 8.91 -31.31
CA ILE A 368 7.38 7.95 -32.41
C ILE A 368 6.88 8.57 -33.72
N ARG A 369 7.50 8.19 -34.84
CA ARG A 369 7.03 8.53 -36.18
C ARG A 369 6.09 7.45 -36.70
N THR A 370 4.92 7.83 -37.23
CA THR A 370 4.04 6.90 -37.95
C THR A 370 4.70 6.35 -39.21
N ALA A 371 4.28 5.16 -39.65
CA ALA A 371 4.86 4.53 -40.84
C ALA A 371 4.57 5.34 -42.13
N PRO A 372 5.43 5.26 -43.15
CA PRO A 372 5.12 5.80 -44.48
C PRO A 372 4.04 4.97 -45.19
N ASP A 373 3.24 5.62 -46.03
CA ASP A 373 2.19 4.96 -46.84
C ASP A 373 2.78 4.19 -48.03
N LEU A 374 3.28 2.98 -47.72
CA LEU A 374 4.09 2.16 -48.62
C LEU A 374 3.26 1.31 -49.61
N LEU A 375 2.06 0.89 -49.19
CA LEU A 375 1.19 -0.06 -49.91
C LEU A 375 -0.13 0.63 -50.27
N LYS A 376 -0.19 1.27 -51.45
CA LYS A 376 -1.31 2.13 -51.85
C LYS A 376 -2.42 1.42 -52.63
N THR A 377 -2.13 0.27 -53.22
CA THR A 377 -3.11 -0.55 -53.95
C THR A 377 -3.63 -1.68 -53.06
N LYS A 378 -4.89 -2.05 -53.24
CA LYS A 378 -5.51 -3.20 -52.57
C LYS A 378 -5.20 -4.52 -53.30
N PRO A 379 -5.23 -5.69 -52.64
CA PRO A 379 -5.27 -6.97 -53.33
C PRO A 379 -6.54 -7.10 -54.18
N ILE A 380 -6.43 -7.76 -55.33
CA ILE A 380 -7.54 -7.92 -56.29
C ILE A 380 -7.70 -9.41 -56.60
N GLN A 381 -8.93 -9.91 -56.66
CA GLN A 381 -9.20 -11.27 -57.11
C GLN A 381 -8.75 -11.44 -58.57
N TYR A 382 -7.94 -12.45 -58.86
CA TYR A 382 -7.50 -12.74 -60.23
C TYR A 382 -8.70 -13.28 -61.03
N GLN A 383 -8.98 -12.70 -62.19
CA GLN A 383 -10.20 -12.97 -62.96
C GLN A 383 -10.16 -14.28 -63.77
N HIS A 384 -9.08 -15.04 -63.71
CA HIS A 384 -8.88 -16.23 -64.55
C HIS A 384 -8.38 -17.42 -63.72
N ASP A 385 -9.30 -18.19 -63.15
CA ASP A 385 -9.06 -19.61 -62.83
C ASP A 385 -10.38 -20.41 -62.75
N PRO A 386 -10.46 -21.65 -63.27
CA PRO A 386 -11.66 -22.48 -63.22
C PRO A 386 -11.67 -23.51 -62.07
N GLU A 387 -12.87 -23.76 -61.54
CA GLU A 387 -13.37 -25.06 -61.05
C GLU A 387 -12.71 -25.84 -59.87
N GLU A 388 -11.68 -25.37 -59.15
CA GLU A 388 -11.29 -26.01 -57.87
C GLU A 388 -11.96 -25.40 -56.62
N GLY A 389 -12.82 -26.19 -55.94
CA GLY A 389 -13.57 -25.77 -54.76
C GLY A 389 -12.69 -25.47 -53.54
N GLY A 390 -12.79 -24.25 -53.00
CA GLY A 390 -12.17 -23.84 -51.73
C GLY A 390 -10.86 -23.04 -51.85
N LYS A 391 -10.34 -22.86 -53.06
CA LYS A 391 -9.09 -22.14 -53.36
C LYS A 391 -9.35 -20.93 -54.25
N LEU A 392 -8.53 -19.88 -54.14
CA LEU A 392 -8.63 -18.68 -54.97
C LEU A 392 -7.31 -17.93 -55.13
N THR A 393 -6.94 -17.60 -56.36
CA THR A 393 -5.77 -16.76 -56.65
C THR A 393 -6.11 -15.26 -56.53
N ILE A 394 -5.29 -14.52 -55.77
CA ILE A 394 -5.33 -13.05 -55.67
C ILE A 394 -4.06 -12.43 -56.26
N THR A 395 -4.20 -11.28 -56.92
CA THR A 395 -3.09 -10.39 -57.30
C THR A 395 -2.74 -9.49 -56.11
N LEU A 396 -1.45 -9.38 -55.80
CA LEU A 396 -0.97 -8.63 -54.63
C LEU A 396 -0.48 -7.21 -55.00
N PRO A 397 -0.47 -6.26 -54.03
CA PRO A 397 0.03 -4.91 -54.25
C PRO A 397 1.52 -4.88 -54.63
N LYS A 398 1.91 -4.05 -55.61
CA LYS A 398 3.34 -3.83 -55.92
C LYS A 398 3.97 -2.85 -54.95
N VAL A 399 5.17 -3.18 -54.48
CA VAL A 399 5.90 -2.42 -53.45
C VAL A 399 7.08 -1.67 -54.09
N PRO A 400 7.36 -0.40 -53.73
CA PRO A 400 8.54 0.31 -54.22
C PRO A 400 9.83 -0.44 -53.85
N THR A 401 10.66 -0.76 -54.84
CA THR A 401 11.88 -1.58 -54.69
C THR A 401 12.97 -0.97 -53.82
N THR A 402 12.86 0.31 -53.48
CA THR A 402 13.79 1.03 -52.58
C THR A 402 13.41 0.95 -51.10
N ALA A 403 12.26 0.37 -50.75
CA ALA A 403 11.77 0.35 -49.37
C ALA A 403 12.42 -0.78 -48.53
N PRO A 404 12.91 -0.49 -47.31
CA PRO A 404 13.58 -1.48 -46.47
C PRO A 404 12.56 -2.37 -45.72
N VAL A 405 11.94 -3.32 -46.43
CA VAL A 405 11.00 -4.29 -45.84
C VAL A 405 11.75 -5.55 -45.34
N ARG A 406 11.34 -6.08 -44.18
CA ARG A 406 11.86 -7.29 -43.53
C ARG A 406 11.08 -8.54 -43.94
N TYR A 407 9.75 -8.49 -43.83
CA TYR A 407 8.83 -9.57 -44.22
C TYR A 407 7.49 -8.99 -44.68
N TYR A 408 6.75 -9.75 -45.48
CA TYR A 408 5.34 -9.53 -45.82
C TYR A 408 4.47 -10.60 -45.17
N TYR A 409 3.30 -10.20 -44.68
CA TYR A 409 2.24 -11.09 -44.21
C TYR A 409 1.00 -10.91 -45.09
N ILE A 410 0.38 -12.02 -45.47
CA ILE A 410 -0.92 -12.03 -46.17
C ILE A 410 -1.98 -12.40 -45.13
N VAL A 411 -2.92 -11.50 -44.89
CA VAL A 411 -3.94 -11.64 -43.84
C VAL A 411 -5.31 -11.82 -44.48
N VAL A 412 -6.08 -12.78 -43.97
CA VAL A 412 -7.45 -13.08 -44.39
C VAL A 412 -8.41 -12.79 -43.23
N VAL A 413 -9.49 -12.07 -43.52
CA VAL A 413 -10.48 -11.59 -42.55
C VAL A 413 -11.88 -12.06 -42.98
N PRO A 414 -12.58 -12.90 -42.21
CA PRO A 414 -13.97 -13.27 -42.50
C PRO A 414 -14.92 -12.08 -42.27
N VAL A 415 -15.80 -11.85 -43.25
CA VAL A 415 -16.79 -10.77 -43.25
C VAL A 415 -18.02 -11.18 -42.44
N THR A 416 -18.21 -10.56 -41.29
CA THR A 416 -19.37 -10.76 -40.41
C THR A 416 -19.94 -9.40 -40.02
N PRO A 417 -21.20 -9.32 -39.56
CA PRO A 417 -21.77 -8.06 -39.04
C PRO A 417 -20.97 -7.46 -37.87
N ALA A 418 -20.18 -8.27 -37.15
CA ALA A 418 -19.30 -7.83 -36.08
C ALA A 418 -17.95 -7.31 -36.59
N THR A 419 -17.33 -7.94 -37.59
CA THR A 419 -16.05 -7.48 -38.16
C THR A 419 -16.21 -6.21 -38.98
N LEU A 420 -17.28 -6.11 -39.80
CA LEU A 420 -17.63 -4.91 -40.57
C LEU A 420 -17.88 -3.65 -39.73
N ARG A 421 -18.29 -3.80 -38.46
CA ARG A 421 -18.51 -2.67 -37.53
C ARG A 421 -17.29 -2.33 -36.68
N ARG A 422 -16.22 -3.13 -36.71
CA ARG A 422 -15.08 -3.04 -35.79
C ARG A 422 -13.77 -2.61 -36.45
N TRP A 423 -13.56 -2.99 -37.71
CA TRP A 423 -12.34 -2.69 -38.47
C TRP A 423 -12.70 -2.18 -39.86
N GLU A 424 -12.84 -0.85 -40.00
CA GLU A 424 -13.08 -0.23 -41.31
C GLU A 424 -11.79 -0.22 -42.15
N ASN A 425 -10.62 -0.06 -41.50
CA ASN A 425 -9.31 -0.19 -42.12
C ASN A 425 -8.50 -1.34 -41.47
N PRO A 426 -7.57 -1.96 -42.20
CA PRO A 426 -6.69 -2.98 -41.62
C PRO A 426 -5.84 -2.50 -40.44
N GLU A 427 -5.62 -1.19 -40.34
CA GLU A 427 -4.83 -0.54 -39.30
C GLU A 427 -5.62 -0.26 -38.00
N ASP A 428 -6.93 -0.53 -37.99
CA ASP A 428 -7.79 -0.48 -36.79
C ASP A 428 -7.73 -1.81 -35.98
N MET A 429 -7.00 -2.82 -36.49
CA MET A 429 -6.86 -4.13 -35.87
C MET A 429 -5.63 -4.22 -34.94
N ASP A 430 -5.77 -4.87 -33.79
CA ASP A 430 -4.66 -5.12 -32.87
C ASP A 430 -3.78 -6.25 -33.43
N LEU A 431 -2.62 -5.89 -33.97
CA LEU A 431 -1.75 -6.82 -34.70
C LEU A 431 -1.03 -7.81 -33.79
N ASP A 432 -0.86 -7.49 -32.51
CA ASP A 432 -0.27 -8.45 -31.56
C ASP A 432 -1.21 -9.63 -31.35
N GLU A 433 -2.52 -9.37 -31.22
CA GLU A 433 -3.53 -10.43 -31.10
C GLU A 433 -3.54 -11.34 -32.35
N LEU A 434 -3.29 -10.79 -33.54
CA LEU A 434 -3.16 -11.55 -34.79
C LEU A 434 -1.85 -12.37 -34.86
N LEU A 435 -0.72 -11.78 -34.46
CA LEU A 435 0.62 -12.37 -34.56
C LEU A 435 0.88 -13.41 -33.46
N GLU A 436 0.40 -13.18 -32.23
CA GLU A 436 0.52 -14.12 -31.11
C GLU A 436 -0.37 -15.36 -31.36
N ALA A 437 -1.62 -15.18 -31.78
CA ALA A 437 -2.59 -16.26 -32.04
C ALA A 437 -2.22 -17.22 -33.20
N SER A 438 -1.15 -16.95 -33.94
CA SER A 438 -0.74 -17.72 -35.13
C SER A 438 0.66 -18.34 -35.00
N SER A 439 1.27 -18.24 -33.81
CA SER A 439 2.59 -18.83 -33.49
C SER A 439 2.52 -20.20 -32.78
N ASP A 440 1.36 -20.60 -32.26
CA ASP A 440 1.23 -21.78 -31.40
C ASP A 440 1.08 -23.10 -32.20
N GLN A 441 2.03 -24.01 -32.02
CA GLN A 441 1.94 -25.40 -32.50
C GLN A 441 1.42 -26.34 -31.40
N SER A 442 0.11 -26.28 -31.10
CA SER A 442 -0.55 -27.40 -30.43
C SER A 442 -2.04 -27.54 -30.79
N LEU A 443 -2.40 -28.68 -31.38
CA LEU A 443 -3.76 -29.02 -31.79
C LEU A 443 -4.53 -29.70 -30.64
N LYS A 444 -5.69 -29.13 -30.24
CA LYS A 444 -7.03 -29.78 -30.24
C LYS A 444 -8.04 -29.12 -29.27
N ARG A 445 -8.91 -28.23 -29.77
CA ARG A 445 -10.32 -28.09 -29.29
C ARG A 445 -11.21 -27.35 -30.30
N ARG A 446 -12.45 -27.85 -30.48
CA ARG A 446 -13.63 -27.24 -31.15
C ARG A 446 -13.41 -26.57 -32.54
N GLN A 447 -13.58 -27.35 -33.61
CA GLN A 447 -13.45 -26.92 -35.01
C GLN A 447 -14.43 -25.83 -35.52
N THR A 448 -15.52 -25.50 -34.82
CA THR A 448 -16.61 -24.69 -35.41
C THR A 448 -16.48 -23.17 -35.22
N GLN A 449 -15.62 -22.67 -34.32
CA GLN A 449 -15.42 -21.22 -34.11
C GLN A 449 -14.10 -20.69 -34.70
N GLU A 450 -13.19 -21.56 -35.14
CA GLU A 450 -11.85 -21.18 -35.57
C GLU A 450 -11.78 -20.54 -36.98
N PHE A 451 -12.84 -20.70 -37.78
CA PHE A 451 -12.98 -20.13 -39.13
C PHE A 451 -13.51 -18.68 -39.14
N LEU A 452 -13.96 -18.16 -37.99
CA LEU A 452 -14.61 -16.84 -37.87
C LEU A 452 -13.68 -15.75 -37.32
N ARG A 453 -12.38 -16.03 -37.18
CA ARG A 453 -11.36 -15.06 -36.74
C ARG A 453 -10.41 -14.70 -37.89
N PRO A 454 -9.88 -13.47 -37.94
CA PRO A 454 -8.75 -13.13 -38.81
C PRO A 454 -7.56 -14.07 -38.61
N TYR A 455 -6.85 -14.40 -39.68
CA TYR A 455 -5.64 -15.21 -39.61
C TYR A 455 -4.61 -14.79 -40.67
N ILE A 456 -3.35 -15.12 -40.39
CA ILE A 456 -2.25 -14.97 -41.34
C ILE A 456 -2.22 -16.22 -42.22
N ALA A 457 -2.44 -16.06 -43.52
CA ALA A 457 -2.37 -17.13 -44.51
C ALA A 457 -0.92 -17.46 -44.90
N ALA A 458 -0.04 -16.45 -44.94
CA ALA A 458 1.37 -16.62 -45.25
C ALA A 458 2.26 -15.52 -44.67
N LYS A 459 3.53 -15.88 -44.40
CA LYS A 459 4.66 -14.96 -44.20
C LYS A 459 5.71 -15.20 -45.28
N MET A 460 6.20 -14.15 -45.94
CA MET A 460 7.13 -14.24 -47.07
C MET A 460 8.20 -13.14 -47.03
N ASP A 461 9.42 -13.44 -47.50
CA ASP A 461 10.52 -12.46 -47.55
C ASP A 461 10.38 -11.48 -48.73
N ALA A 462 9.72 -11.93 -49.81
CA ALA A 462 9.36 -11.14 -50.98
C ALA A 462 7.89 -11.38 -51.35
N LEU A 463 7.24 -10.34 -51.86
CA LEU A 463 5.82 -10.38 -52.24
C LEU A 463 5.69 -10.76 -53.73
N PRO A 464 5.05 -11.90 -54.08
CA PRO A 464 4.85 -12.29 -55.48
C PRO A 464 3.73 -11.47 -56.14
N ASP A 465 3.68 -11.43 -57.48
CA ASP A 465 2.58 -10.75 -58.21
C ASP A 465 1.21 -11.39 -57.92
N THR A 466 1.15 -12.72 -57.68
CA THR A 466 -0.07 -13.46 -57.34
C THR A 466 0.16 -14.48 -56.23
N PHE A 467 -0.89 -14.78 -55.44
CA PHE A 467 -0.85 -15.77 -54.35
C PHE A 467 -2.18 -16.55 -54.24
N PRO A 468 -2.15 -17.88 -54.03
CA PRO A 468 -3.36 -18.68 -53.83
C PRO A 468 -3.80 -18.66 -52.36
N LEU A 469 -4.99 -18.12 -52.07
CA LEU A 469 -5.67 -18.29 -50.78
C LEU A 469 -6.37 -19.64 -50.70
N GLY A 470 -6.41 -20.23 -49.50
CA GLY A 470 -7.14 -21.46 -49.23
C GLY A 470 -6.45 -22.75 -49.70
N ASP A 471 -5.18 -22.69 -50.10
CA ASP A 471 -4.48 -23.81 -50.74
C ASP A 471 -3.98 -24.91 -49.80
N GLU A 472 -4.25 -24.78 -48.50
CA GLU A 472 -3.91 -25.71 -47.42
C GLU A 472 -2.40 -25.96 -47.24
N LYS A 473 -1.53 -25.10 -47.77
CA LYS A 473 -0.09 -25.16 -47.52
C LYS A 473 0.32 -24.32 -46.30
N LYS A 474 1.54 -24.59 -45.81
CA LYS A 474 2.20 -23.77 -44.80
C LYS A 474 3.28 -22.88 -45.41
N TYR A 475 3.27 -21.60 -45.05
CA TYR A 475 4.20 -20.58 -45.53
C TYR A 475 4.91 -19.92 -44.34
N ASN A 476 6.18 -20.28 -44.11
CA ASN A 476 6.99 -19.82 -42.97
C ASN A 476 6.28 -19.93 -41.60
N GLY A 477 5.67 -21.09 -41.35
CA GLY A 477 4.99 -21.44 -40.09
C GLY A 477 3.47 -21.28 -40.11
N PHE A 478 2.95 -20.33 -40.90
CA PHE A 478 1.53 -20.00 -40.99
C PHE A 478 0.79 -20.96 -41.93
N TYR A 479 -0.45 -21.33 -41.61
CA TYR A 479 -1.26 -22.28 -42.38
C TYR A 479 -2.37 -21.56 -43.16
N ASN A 480 -2.36 -21.73 -44.48
CA ASN A 480 -3.34 -21.15 -45.40
C ASN A 480 -4.66 -21.93 -45.36
N LYS A 481 -5.45 -21.70 -44.31
CA LYS A 481 -6.73 -22.39 -44.05
C LYS A 481 -7.64 -22.36 -45.29
N PRO A 482 -8.31 -23.48 -45.64
CA PRO A 482 -9.24 -23.52 -46.76
C PRO A 482 -10.41 -22.55 -46.52
N LEU A 483 -11.04 -22.06 -47.60
CA LEU A 483 -12.10 -21.05 -47.53
C LEU A 483 -13.50 -21.70 -47.63
N PRO A 484 -14.26 -21.84 -46.53
CA PRO A 484 -15.66 -22.26 -46.56
C PRO A 484 -16.53 -21.47 -47.54
N GLY A 485 -17.36 -22.18 -48.31
CA GLY A 485 -18.39 -21.60 -49.17
C GLY A 485 -19.51 -20.91 -48.38
N GLN A 486 -20.28 -20.04 -49.05
CA GLN A 486 -21.30 -19.14 -48.47
C GLN A 486 -20.77 -18.00 -47.58
N GLN A 487 -19.48 -18.00 -47.23
CA GLN A 487 -18.86 -16.94 -46.43
C GLN A 487 -18.10 -15.95 -47.32
N GLN A 488 -18.15 -14.66 -46.96
CA GLN A 488 -17.35 -13.60 -47.58
C GLN A 488 -16.04 -13.36 -46.82
N TYR A 489 -14.98 -13.01 -47.54
CA TYR A 489 -13.66 -12.72 -46.98
C TYR A 489 -13.09 -11.42 -47.54
N LEU A 490 -12.34 -10.68 -46.72
CA LEU A 490 -11.45 -9.60 -47.14
C LEU A 490 -10.01 -10.08 -46.96
N CYS A 491 -9.09 -9.60 -47.79
CA CYS A 491 -7.67 -9.78 -47.57
C CYS A 491 -6.90 -8.46 -47.68
N PHE A 492 -5.75 -8.41 -47.01
CA PHE A 492 -4.81 -7.30 -47.12
C PHE A 492 -3.37 -7.81 -46.93
N VAL A 493 -2.40 -7.01 -47.37
CA VAL A 493 -0.97 -7.27 -47.19
C VAL A 493 -0.42 -6.34 -46.13
N LEU A 494 0.40 -6.90 -45.24
CA LEU A 494 1.10 -6.19 -44.17
C LEU A 494 2.61 -6.34 -44.37
N ALA A 495 3.32 -5.24 -44.61
CA ALA A 495 4.77 -5.20 -44.70
C ALA A 495 5.38 -4.79 -43.34
N ALA A 496 6.26 -5.61 -42.77
CA ALA A 496 7.07 -5.23 -41.60
C ALA A 496 8.36 -4.55 -42.05
N LEU A 497 8.63 -3.34 -41.58
CA LEU A 497 9.79 -2.54 -41.99
C LEU A 497 11.07 -2.97 -41.24
N LYS A 498 12.25 -2.66 -41.77
CA LYS A 498 13.55 -3.01 -41.16
C LYS A 498 14.04 -1.98 -40.13
N ASP A 499 13.60 -0.73 -40.24
CA ASP A 499 14.16 0.38 -39.45
C ASP A 499 13.80 0.30 -37.96
N HIS A 500 12.67 -0.35 -37.62
CA HIS A 500 12.26 -0.69 -36.26
C HIS A 500 11.50 -2.01 -36.25
N GLU A 501 11.71 -2.87 -35.24
CA GLU A 501 11.09 -4.21 -35.19
C GLU A 501 9.55 -4.21 -35.06
N SER A 502 8.96 -3.07 -34.70
CA SER A 502 7.53 -2.88 -34.41
C SER A 502 6.78 -2.00 -35.43
N THR A 503 7.40 -1.63 -36.56
CA THR A 503 6.77 -0.75 -37.57
C THR A 503 6.27 -1.53 -38.78
N PHE A 504 5.00 -1.33 -39.13
CA PHE A 504 4.31 -2.02 -40.20
C PHE A 504 3.61 -1.04 -41.16
N ALA A 505 3.44 -1.44 -42.42
CA ALA A 505 2.61 -0.72 -43.40
C ALA A 505 1.57 -1.69 -43.98
N ALA A 506 0.29 -1.31 -43.96
CA ALA A 506 -0.80 -2.14 -44.50
C ALA A 506 -1.32 -1.59 -45.85
N SER A 507 -1.63 -2.49 -46.77
CA SER A 507 -2.48 -2.19 -47.93
C SER A 507 -3.92 -1.92 -47.47
N PRO A 508 -4.76 -1.25 -48.28
CA PRO A 508 -6.20 -1.29 -48.08
C PRO A 508 -6.74 -2.74 -48.19
N TYR A 509 -7.93 -2.98 -47.66
CA TYR A 509 -8.67 -4.23 -47.87
C TYR A 509 -8.97 -4.45 -49.36
N SER A 510 -9.00 -5.71 -49.78
CA SER A 510 -9.60 -6.15 -51.04
C SER A 510 -11.09 -5.82 -51.10
N ASP A 511 -11.71 -5.96 -52.27
CA ASP A 511 -13.18 -6.07 -52.33
C ASP A 511 -13.64 -7.39 -51.66
N PRO A 512 -14.90 -7.50 -51.18
CA PRO A 512 -15.42 -8.73 -50.58
C PRO A 512 -15.40 -9.92 -51.54
N ILE A 513 -14.56 -10.90 -51.22
CA ILE A 513 -14.37 -12.13 -51.99
C ILE A 513 -15.42 -13.15 -51.55
N THR A 514 -16.16 -13.74 -52.50
CA THR A 514 -17.20 -14.76 -52.24
C THR A 514 -16.85 -16.09 -52.89
N VAL A 515 -16.79 -17.18 -52.11
CA VAL A 515 -16.54 -18.54 -52.62
C VAL A 515 -17.89 -19.22 -52.98
N LYS A 516 -18.05 -19.60 -54.26
CA LYS A 516 -19.28 -20.25 -54.78
C LYS A 516 -19.32 -21.74 -54.43
N LEU A 517 -20.51 -22.27 -54.13
CA LEU A 517 -20.74 -23.71 -53.96
C LEU A 517 -20.73 -24.44 -55.31
N HIS A 518 -20.19 -25.65 -55.35
CA HIS A 518 -20.42 -26.59 -56.44
C HIS A 518 -21.88 -27.10 -56.40
N SER A 519 -22.59 -26.96 -57.51
CA SER A 519 -23.99 -27.42 -57.65
C SER A 519 -24.00 -28.87 -58.13
N GLY A 520 -24.13 -29.82 -57.21
CA GLY A 520 -23.98 -31.25 -57.49
C GLY A 520 -24.96 -32.15 -56.75
N MET A 521 -26.27 -31.94 -56.91
CA MET A 521 -27.30 -32.98 -56.77
C MET A 521 -28.61 -32.48 -57.39
N ALA A 522 -29.07 -33.15 -58.44
CA ALA A 522 -30.31 -32.81 -59.12
C ALA A 522 -31.53 -33.17 -58.27
N ARG A 523 -32.56 -32.31 -58.28
CA ARG A 523 -33.86 -32.62 -57.70
C ARG A 523 -34.59 -33.62 -58.60
N HIS A 524 -34.80 -34.85 -58.13
CA HIS A 524 -35.99 -35.60 -58.53
C HIS A 524 -37.17 -35.11 -57.69
N ALA A 525 -38.27 -34.82 -58.35
CA ALA A 525 -39.54 -34.49 -57.71
C ALA A 525 -40.41 -35.74 -57.64
N GLU A 526 -41.15 -35.89 -56.53
CA GLU A 526 -42.48 -36.49 -56.52
C GLU A 526 -43.24 -36.01 -55.27
N ASP A 527 -44.56 -35.91 -55.39
CA ASP A 527 -45.48 -35.23 -54.46
C ASP A 527 -46.06 -36.21 -53.40
N PRO A 528 -46.88 -35.76 -52.43
CA PRO A 528 -47.03 -36.45 -51.15
C PRO A 528 -48.26 -37.39 -51.05
N GLU A 529 -48.20 -38.40 -50.17
CA GLU A 529 -49.40 -38.87 -49.45
C GLU A 529 -49.13 -39.70 -48.16
N MET A 530 -50.07 -39.56 -47.22
CA MET A 530 -50.45 -40.43 -46.08
C MET A 530 -49.45 -40.93 -45.00
N LEU A 531 -49.41 -40.21 -43.87
CA LEU A 531 -50.05 -40.55 -42.57
C LEU A 531 -50.08 -42.00 -42.01
N TRP A 532 -49.71 -42.11 -40.71
CA TRP A 532 -49.86 -43.23 -39.74
C TRP A 532 -49.05 -44.52 -40.07
N VAL A 533 -48.46 -45.29 -39.15
CA VAL A 533 -48.65 -45.48 -37.69
C VAL A 533 -47.27 -45.76 -37.03
N MET A 534 -46.65 -44.80 -36.31
CA MET A 534 -45.46 -45.08 -35.45
C MET A 534 -45.24 -44.10 -34.26
N GLY A 535 -46.19 -43.19 -33.98
CA GLY A 535 -46.00 -42.09 -33.01
C GLY A 535 -45.72 -42.50 -31.55
N PRO A 536 -46.46 -43.43 -30.91
CA PRO A 536 -46.42 -43.57 -29.46
C PRO A 536 -45.11 -44.13 -28.88
N VAL A 537 -44.51 -45.12 -29.54
CA VAL A 537 -43.31 -45.81 -29.00
C VAL A 537 -42.06 -44.93 -29.12
N LEU A 538 -41.91 -44.24 -30.27
CA LEU A 538 -40.81 -43.31 -30.48
C LEU A 538 -40.90 -42.08 -29.57
N ALA A 539 -42.10 -41.57 -29.28
CA ALA A 539 -42.27 -40.47 -28.34
C ALA A 539 -41.84 -40.84 -26.91
N VAL A 540 -42.16 -42.04 -26.43
CA VAL A 540 -41.74 -42.51 -25.09
C VAL A 540 -40.22 -42.72 -25.03
N VAL A 541 -39.61 -43.32 -26.07
CA VAL A 541 -38.15 -43.48 -26.15
C VAL A 541 -37.46 -42.10 -26.24
N LEU A 542 -37.99 -41.16 -27.02
CA LEU A 542 -37.47 -39.80 -27.12
C LEU A 542 -37.57 -39.05 -25.78
N ILE A 543 -38.69 -39.18 -25.05
CA ILE A 543 -38.85 -38.58 -23.72
C ILE A 543 -37.89 -39.22 -22.71
N ILE A 544 -37.71 -40.54 -22.72
CA ILE A 544 -36.72 -41.21 -21.85
C ILE A 544 -35.30 -40.75 -22.19
N ILE A 545 -34.95 -40.64 -23.47
CA ILE A 545 -33.64 -40.13 -23.91
C ILE A 545 -33.48 -38.66 -23.51
N ILE A 546 -34.50 -37.80 -23.72
CA ILE A 546 -34.45 -36.39 -23.32
C ILE A 546 -34.32 -36.27 -21.80
N VAL A 547 -35.07 -37.05 -21.01
CA VAL A 547 -34.99 -37.05 -19.54
C VAL A 547 -33.61 -37.50 -19.06
N ILE A 548 -33.05 -38.58 -19.64
CA ILE A 548 -31.68 -39.04 -19.36
C ILE A 548 -30.67 -37.96 -19.76
N VAL A 549 -30.81 -37.35 -20.94
CA VAL A 549 -29.94 -36.27 -21.42
C VAL A 549 -30.03 -35.03 -20.50
N THR A 550 -31.21 -34.66 -20.01
CA THR A 550 -31.36 -33.55 -19.03
C THR A 550 -30.89 -33.91 -17.62
N LEU A 551 -30.88 -35.20 -17.24
CA LEU A 551 -30.33 -35.67 -15.97
C LEU A 551 -28.80 -35.83 -16.00
N PHE A 552 -28.19 -35.97 -17.19
CA PHE A 552 -26.75 -36.14 -17.37
C PHE A 552 -26.02 -34.93 -17.98
N LEU A 553 -26.72 -33.91 -18.51
CA LEU A 553 -26.11 -32.68 -19.01
C LEU A 553 -26.22 -31.51 -18.03
N SER A 554 -25.26 -31.43 -17.10
CA SER A 554 -24.88 -30.16 -16.47
C SER A 554 -24.38 -29.14 -17.52
N PRO A 555 -24.48 -27.83 -17.27
CA PRO A 555 -24.20 -26.81 -18.29
C PRO A 555 -22.73 -26.75 -18.76
N PRO A 556 -22.45 -26.25 -19.99
CA PRO A 556 -21.22 -26.56 -20.73
C PRO A 556 -19.91 -25.92 -20.25
N GLY A 557 -19.91 -25.20 -19.11
CA GLY A 557 -18.71 -24.60 -18.50
C GLY A 557 -17.92 -25.56 -17.60
N MET A 558 -18.57 -26.59 -17.03
CA MET A 558 -17.93 -27.51 -16.07
C MET A 558 -16.90 -28.49 -16.70
N MET A 559 -16.72 -28.50 -18.02
CA MET A 559 -15.78 -29.40 -18.71
C MET A 559 -14.35 -28.82 -18.90
N GLU A 560 -14.05 -27.66 -18.33
CA GLU A 560 -12.70 -27.06 -18.37
C GLU A 560 -11.90 -27.22 -17.07
N HIS A 561 -12.56 -27.24 -15.91
CA HIS A 561 -11.93 -27.39 -14.60
C HIS A 561 -12.50 -28.64 -13.89
N PRO A 562 -11.87 -29.82 -14.02
CA PRO A 562 -12.39 -31.06 -13.45
C PRO A 562 -12.12 -31.19 -11.95
N LEU A 563 -12.86 -32.10 -11.30
CA LEU A 563 -12.67 -32.49 -9.89
C LEU A 563 -11.21 -32.89 -9.60
N ILE A 564 -10.68 -32.41 -8.48
CA ILE A 564 -9.28 -32.63 -8.07
C ILE A 564 -9.26 -33.68 -6.95
N SER A 565 -8.54 -34.79 -7.13
CA SER A 565 -8.30 -35.76 -6.05
C SER A 565 -7.48 -35.11 -4.92
N THR A 566 -7.80 -35.43 -3.67
CA THR A 566 -7.00 -34.99 -2.51
C THR A 566 -5.54 -35.46 -2.56
N THR A 567 -5.24 -36.54 -3.27
CA THR A 567 -3.86 -37.01 -3.53
C THR A 567 -3.11 -36.12 -4.52
N ASP A 568 -3.81 -35.56 -5.51
CA ASP A 568 -3.23 -34.76 -6.59
C ASP A 568 -3.26 -33.25 -6.29
N LEU A 569 -3.90 -32.84 -5.20
CA LEU A 569 -4.11 -31.45 -4.82
C LEU A 569 -2.80 -30.66 -4.70
N ALA A 570 -1.74 -31.27 -4.15
CA ALA A 570 -0.41 -30.65 -4.09
C ALA A 570 0.13 -30.36 -5.51
N ASN A 571 0.19 -31.39 -6.35
CA ASN A 571 0.68 -31.31 -7.74
C ASN A 571 -0.19 -30.39 -8.62
N HIS A 572 -1.48 -30.27 -8.31
CA HIS A 572 -2.38 -29.33 -8.96
C HIS A 572 -2.05 -27.88 -8.56
N ILE A 573 -1.92 -27.60 -7.26
CA ILE A 573 -1.58 -26.26 -6.77
C ILE A 573 -0.21 -25.80 -7.24
N GLU A 574 0.81 -26.67 -7.26
CA GLU A 574 2.12 -26.32 -7.83
C GLU A 574 2.03 -25.94 -9.31
N ARG A 575 1.20 -26.65 -10.10
CA ARG A 575 0.95 -26.32 -11.50
C ARG A 575 0.15 -25.02 -11.69
N LEU A 576 -0.66 -24.61 -10.72
CA LEU A 576 -1.37 -23.32 -10.75
C LEU A 576 -0.46 -22.16 -10.31
N LYS A 577 0.43 -22.37 -9.32
CA LYS A 577 1.41 -21.37 -8.85
C LYS A 577 2.56 -21.11 -9.84
N ALA A 578 2.83 -22.03 -10.76
CA ALA A 578 3.88 -21.87 -11.76
C ALA A 578 3.70 -20.59 -12.60
N ASN A 579 4.82 -19.99 -13.03
CA ASN A 579 4.87 -18.75 -13.81
C ASN A 579 4.13 -17.59 -13.10
N ASP A 580 4.52 -17.30 -11.86
CA ASP A 580 3.95 -16.25 -11.00
C ASP A 580 2.42 -16.31 -10.89
N GLY A 581 1.86 -17.51 -10.80
CA GLY A 581 0.43 -17.73 -10.60
C GLY A 581 -0.44 -17.57 -11.86
N LEU A 582 0.14 -17.43 -13.07
CA LEU A 582 -0.62 -17.18 -14.32
C LEU A 582 -1.86 -18.07 -14.49
N ARG A 583 -1.78 -19.35 -14.11
CA ARG A 583 -2.91 -20.29 -14.21
C ARG A 583 -3.95 -20.12 -13.10
N PHE A 584 -3.54 -19.69 -11.90
CA PHE A 584 -4.48 -19.23 -10.87
C PHE A 584 -5.27 -18.02 -11.35
N SER A 585 -4.60 -17.03 -11.97
CA SER A 585 -5.27 -15.83 -12.49
C SER A 585 -6.26 -16.20 -13.60
N GLN A 586 -5.83 -17.03 -14.57
CA GLN A 586 -6.68 -17.52 -15.65
C GLN A 586 -7.92 -18.29 -15.15
N GLU A 587 -7.75 -19.17 -14.17
CA GLU A 587 -8.87 -19.93 -13.58
C GLU A 587 -9.80 -19.04 -12.74
N TYR A 588 -9.26 -18.07 -12.01
CA TYR A 588 -10.06 -17.14 -11.20
C TYR A 588 -10.85 -16.15 -12.07
N GLU A 589 -10.26 -15.69 -13.17
CA GLU A 589 -10.91 -14.81 -14.16
C GLU A 589 -11.97 -15.55 -15.00
N SER A 590 -11.87 -16.87 -15.19
CA SER A 590 -12.87 -17.67 -15.93
C SER A 590 -14.12 -18.03 -15.13
N VAL A 591 -14.17 -17.77 -13.81
CA VAL A 591 -15.32 -18.07 -12.94
C VAL A 591 -16.55 -17.22 -13.30
N ASP A 592 -17.37 -17.74 -14.21
CA ASP A 592 -18.64 -17.18 -14.66
C ASP A 592 -19.81 -18.16 -14.38
N PRO A 593 -20.85 -17.76 -13.63
CA PRO A 593 -22.06 -18.58 -13.45
C PRO A 593 -22.90 -18.75 -14.74
N GLY A 594 -22.62 -18.00 -15.81
CA GLY A 594 -23.22 -18.17 -17.14
C GLY A 594 -24.70 -17.81 -17.23
N GLN A 595 -25.21 -17.01 -16.28
CA GLN A 595 -26.61 -16.62 -16.15
C GLN A 595 -26.74 -15.13 -15.85
N GLN A 596 -27.90 -14.54 -16.17
CA GLN A 596 -28.24 -13.17 -15.78
C GLN A 596 -29.11 -13.19 -14.52
N PHE A 597 -28.89 -12.20 -13.65
CA PHE A 597 -29.59 -12.05 -12.37
C PHE A 597 -30.19 -10.66 -12.25
N THR A 598 -31.25 -10.53 -11.46
CA THR A 598 -31.86 -9.24 -11.09
C THR A 598 -31.52 -8.88 -9.65
N TRP A 599 -31.64 -7.60 -9.31
CA TRP A 599 -31.42 -7.04 -7.97
C TRP A 599 -32.34 -5.84 -7.70
N GLU A 600 -33.58 -5.94 -8.18
CA GLU A 600 -34.59 -4.87 -8.14
C GLU A 600 -34.87 -4.42 -6.71
N HIS A 601 -35.04 -5.35 -5.77
CA HIS A 601 -35.31 -5.02 -4.36
C HIS A 601 -34.13 -4.28 -3.72
N SER A 602 -32.90 -4.60 -4.10
CA SER A 602 -31.69 -3.91 -3.64
C SER A 602 -31.59 -2.47 -4.15
N ASN A 603 -32.25 -2.17 -5.27
CA ASN A 603 -32.22 -0.87 -5.95
C ASN A 603 -33.41 0.05 -5.64
N LEU A 604 -34.45 -0.42 -4.92
CA LEU A 604 -35.53 0.43 -4.44
C LEU A 604 -34.96 1.57 -3.57
N GLU A 605 -35.42 2.80 -3.75
CA GLU A 605 -34.86 3.98 -3.04
C GLU A 605 -34.89 3.83 -1.51
N VAL A 606 -35.92 3.17 -0.96
CA VAL A 606 -36.05 2.87 0.48
C VAL A 606 -35.00 1.86 0.98
N ASN A 607 -34.49 1.00 0.08
CA ASN A 607 -33.55 -0.07 0.41
C ASN A 607 -32.09 0.30 0.13
N LYS A 608 -31.82 1.30 -0.74
CA LYS A 608 -30.44 1.77 -1.00
C LYS A 608 -29.65 2.13 0.27
N PRO A 609 -30.21 2.84 1.28
CA PRO A 609 -29.50 3.12 2.53
C PRO A 609 -29.18 1.89 3.36
N LYS A 610 -29.92 0.78 3.17
CA LYS A 610 -29.66 -0.51 3.84
C LYS A 610 -28.43 -1.23 3.29
N ASN A 611 -27.83 -0.76 2.18
CA ASN A 611 -26.66 -1.38 1.55
C ASN A 611 -25.37 -0.65 1.96
N ARG A 612 -24.45 -1.33 2.65
CA ARG A 612 -23.14 -0.76 3.08
C ARG A 612 -22.28 -0.34 1.88
N TYR A 613 -22.45 -1.01 0.74
CA TYR A 613 -21.78 -0.70 -0.51
C TYR A 613 -22.79 -0.74 -1.66
N ALA A 614 -22.96 0.36 -2.38
CA ALA A 614 -23.93 0.46 -3.48
C ALA A 614 -23.66 -0.55 -4.62
N ASN A 615 -22.42 -1.04 -4.75
CA ASN A 615 -22.04 -2.05 -5.73
C ASN A 615 -22.10 -3.50 -5.20
N VAL A 616 -22.49 -3.72 -3.94
CA VAL A 616 -22.67 -5.08 -3.37
C VAL A 616 -24.13 -5.23 -2.95
N ILE A 617 -24.88 -5.95 -3.77
CA ILE A 617 -26.34 -6.07 -3.69
C ILE A 617 -26.75 -7.52 -3.43
N ALA A 618 -27.99 -7.74 -3.03
CA ALA A 618 -28.59 -9.07 -3.00
C ALA A 618 -29.31 -9.35 -4.34
N TYR A 619 -29.01 -10.49 -4.97
CA TYR A 619 -29.79 -10.99 -6.11
C TYR A 619 -31.20 -11.40 -5.67
N ASP A 620 -32.22 -11.08 -6.46
CA ASP A 620 -33.62 -11.23 -6.02
C ASP A 620 -34.03 -12.70 -5.79
N HIS A 621 -33.55 -13.63 -6.63
CA HIS A 621 -33.96 -15.04 -6.60
C HIS A 621 -33.46 -15.82 -5.37
N SER A 622 -32.40 -15.33 -4.71
CA SER A 622 -31.69 -15.97 -3.60
C SER A 622 -31.65 -15.11 -2.34
N ARG A 623 -32.24 -13.90 -2.36
CA ARG A 623 -32.21 -12.99 -1.21
C ARG A 623 -32.94 -13.61 -0.02
N VAL A 624 -32.48 -13.28 1.19
CA VAL A 624 -33.27 -13.57 2.38
C VAL A 624 -34.43 -12.56 2.43
N ILE A 625 -35.66 -13.09 2.46
CA ILE A 625 -36.88 -12.30 2.56
C ILE A 625 -37.30 -12.28 4.02
N LEU A 626 -37.44 -11.08 4.60
CA LEU A 626 -37.99 -10.90 5.95
C LEU A 626 -39.52 -10.80 5.87
N THR A 627 -40.19 -11.18 6.96
CA THR A 627 -41.64 -11.03 7.09
C THR A 627 -42.00 -9.54 7.03
N SER A 628 -42.79 -9.11 6.05
CA SER A 628 -43.22 -7.71 5.89
C SER A 628 -43.87 -7.19 7.17
N VAL A 629 -43.58 -5.94 7.53
CA VAL A 629 -44.23 -5.23 8.63
C VAL A 629 -45.24 -4.24 8.07
N ASP A 630 -46.49 -4.33 8.55
CA ASP A 630 -47.59 -3.51 8.06
C ASP A 630 -47.27 -2.01 8.12
N GLY A 631 -47.60 -1.31 7.03
CA GLY A 631 -47.31 0.13 6.87
C GLY A 631 -45.85 0.49 6.56
N MET A 632 -44.90 -0.45 6.62
CA MET A 632 -43.49 -0.18 6.30
C MET A 632 -43.06 -0.78 4.95
N PHE A 633 -43.01 0.05 3.91
CA PHE A 633 -42.51 -0.35 2.59
C PHE A 633 -41.01 -0.68 2.63
N GLY A 634 -40.58 -1.77 1.96
CA GLY A 634 -39.19 -2.26 2.01
C GLY A 634 -38.78 -2.94 3.33
N SER A 635 -39.74 -3.27 4.20
CA SER A 635 -39.50 -4.01 5.46
C SER A 635 -39.22 -5.50 5.26
N ASP A 636 -39.37 -6.03 4.05
CA ASP A 636 -39.03 -7.40 3.67
C ASP A 636 -37.56 -7.57 3.24
N TYR A 637 -36.83 -6.46 3.07
CA TYR A 637 -35.48 -6.45 2.49
C TYR A 637 -34.37 -6.36 3.54
N ILE A 638 -33.38 -7.24 3.39
CA ILE A 638 -32.04 -7.17 3.97
C ILE A 638 -31.00 -7.56 2.90
N ASN A 639 -29.80 -6.97 2.95
CA ASN A 639 -28.71 -7.31 2.04
C ASN A 639 -28.03 -8.63 2.46
N ALA A 640 -28.72 -9.73 2.18
CA ALA A 640 -28.30 -11.09 2.46
C ALA A 640 -28.82 -12.06 1.40
N ASN A 641 -28.06 -13.11 1.09
CA ASN A 641 -28.49 -14.20 0.21
C ASN A 641 -28.24 -15.55 0.88
N TYR A 642 -29.10 -16.53 0.60
CA TYR A 642 -28.79 -17.92 0.90
C TYR A 642 -27.66 -18.42 0.00
N ILE A 643 -26.81 -19.27 0.55
CA ILE A 643 -25.69 -19.91 -0.15
C ILE A 643 -25.72 -21.41 0.14
N ASP A 644 -25.47 -22.22 -0.88
CA ASP A 644 -25.44 -23.67 -0.78
C ASP A 644 -24.13 -24.16 -0.14
N GLY A 645 -24.25 -25.18 0.71
CA GLY A 645 -23.14 -25.98 1.18
C GLY A 645 -22.97 -27.25 0.34
N TYR A 646 -22.01 -28.08 0.73
CA TYR A 646 -21.82 -29.37 0.08
C TYR A 646 -23.01 -30.30 0.39
N ARG A 647 -23.77 -30.64 -0.66
CA ARG A 647 -25.00 -31.47 -0.61
C ARG A 647 -26.11 -30.94 0.32
N LYS A 648 -26.10 -29.64 0.66
CA LYS A 648 -27.15 -28.99 1.45
C LYS A 648 -27.45 -27.61 0.87
N GLN A 649 -28.66 -27.46 0.30
CA GLN A 649 -29.12 -26.17 -0.22
C GLN A 649 -29.35 -25.19 0.92
N ASN A 650 -29.08 -23.90 0.68
CA ASN A 650 -29.30 -22.82 1.65
C ASN A 650 -28.70 -23.11 3.04
N ASP A 651 -27.51 -23.70 3.11
CA ASP A 651 -26.84 -24.07 4.39
C ASP A 651 -26.30 -22.83 5.13
N TYR A 652 -26.02 -21.76 4.39
CA TYR A 652 -25.54 -20.50 4.94
C TYR A 652 -26.38 -19.32 4.45
N ILE A 653 -26.30 -18.22 5.19
CA ILE A 653 -26.70 -16.89 4.73
C ILE A 653 -25.45 -16.02 4.65
N ALA A 654 -25.08 -15.59 3.44
CA ALA A 654 -24.04 -14.59 3.24
C ALA A 654 -24.64 -13.18 3.28
N THR A 655 -24.25 -12.38 4.27
CA THR A 655 -24.78 -11.03 4.51
C THR A 655 -23.66 -10.01 4.72
N GLN A 656 -23.95 -8.74 4.47
CA GLN A 656 -23.07 -7.64 4.85
C GLN A 656 -22.94 -7.51 6.37
N GLY A 657 -21.90 -6.82 6.85
CA GLY A 657 -21.82 -6.35 8.23
C GLY A 657 -22.94 -5.33 8.52
N PRO A 658 -23.83 -5.56 9.50
CA PRO A 658 -25.00 -4.71 9.75
C PRO A 658 -24.64 -3.23 9.95
N LEU A 659 -25.45 -2.34 9.39
CA LEU A 659 -25.38 -0.88 9.60
C LEU A 659 -26.23 -0.49 10.82
N PRO A 660 -26.05 0.71 11.42
CA PRO A 660 -26.90 1.21 12.50
C PRO A 660 -28.41 1.15 12.16
N GLU A 661 -28.76 1.46 10.91
CA GLU A 661 -30.13 1.45 10.40
C GLU A 661 -30.67 0.04 10.11
N THR A 662 -29.82 -0.99 10.09
CA THR A 662 -30.20 -2.38 9.77
C THR A 662 -29.94 -3.37 10.91
N LEU A 663 -29.63 -2.90 12.13
CA LEU A 663 -29.40 -3.77 13.29
C LEU A 663 -30.66 -4.60 13.66
N SER A 664 -31.83 -3.96 13.60
CA SER A 664 -33.14 -4.60 13.83
C SER A 664 -33.47 -5.63 12.75
N ASP A 665 -33.23 -5.29 11.48
CA ASP A 665 -33.43 -6.21 10.35
C ASP A 665 -32.51 -7.44 10.45
N PHE A 666 -31.25 -7.27 10.88
CA PHE A 666 -30.32 -8.37 11.08
C PHE A 666 -30.75 -9.34 12.19
N TRP A 667 -31.13 -8.84 13.37
CA TRP A 667 -31.61 -9.74 14.44
C TRP A 667 -32.96 -10.37 14.13
N ARG A 668 -33.83 -9.66 13.40
CA ARG A 668 -35.08 -10.23 12.86
C ARG A 668 -34.79 -11.34 11.86
N MET A 669 -33.80 -11.19 10.99
CA MET A 669 -33.32 -12.27 10.11
C MET A 669 -32.85 -13.49 10.91
N VAL A 670 -31.94 -13.32 11.87
CA VAL A 670 -31.43 -14.40 12.73
C VAL A 670 -32.58 -15.14 13.44
N TRP A 671 -33.59 -14.41 13.91
CA TRP A 671 -34.79 -15.00 14.51
C TRP A 671 -35.65 -15.76 13.49
N GLU A 672 -36.06 -15.13 12.38
CA GLU A 672 -36.98 -15.74 11.42
C GLU A 672 -36.35 -16.98 10.75
N GLN A 673 -35.04 -16.95 10.50
CA GLN A 673 -34.29 -18.04 9.88
C GLN A 673 -33.86 -19.14 10.86
N ARG A 674 -34.21 -19.03 12.16
CA ARG A 674 -33.80 -19.98 13.22
C ARG A 674 -32.29 -20.24 13.26
N THR A 675 -31.48 -19.21 13.00
CA THR A 675 -30.02 -19.30 13.04
C THR A 675 -29.54 -19.42 14.48
N ASN A 676 -28.77 -20.48 14.78
CA ASN A 676 -28.07 -20.64 16.07
C ASN A 676 -26.62 -20.16 16.04
N THR A 677 -26.01 -20.03 14.86
CA THR A 677 -24.59 -19.70 14.72
C THR A 677 -24.38 -18.53 13.77
N ILE A 678 -23.70 -17.49 14.27
CA ILE A 678 -23.26 -16.32 13.50
C ILE A 678 -21.74 -16.36 13.38
N VAL A 679 -21.21 -16.16 12.18
CA VAL A 679 -19.77 -16.15 11.87
C VAL A 679 -19.38 -14.78 11.35
N MET A 680 -18.55 -14.07 12.12
CA MET A 680 -18.07 -12.72 11.82
C MET A 680 -16.60 -12.77 11.40
N MET A 681 -16.34 -12.69 10.08
CA MET A 681 -15.00 -12.76 9.49
C MET A 681 -14.29 -11.37 9.44
N THR A 682 -14.49 -10.53 10.45
CA THR A 682 -13.91 -9.18 10.48
C THR A 682 -13.78 -8.63 11.91
N ARG A 683 -12.79 -7.76 12.11
CA ARG A 683 -12.82 -6.78 13.21
C ARG A 683 -13.88 -5.70 12.91
N LEU A 684 -14.36 -5.00 13.94
CA LEU A 684 -15.25 -3.85 13.78
C LEU A 684 -14.56 -2.73 12.97
N GLU A 685 -13.29 -2.50 13.25
CA GLU A 685 -12.44 -1.50 12.62
C GLU A 685 -11.09 -2.09 12.19
N GLU A 686 -10.61 -1.68 11.01
CA GLU A 686 -9.32 -2.09 10.43
C GLU A 686 -8.66 -0.86 9.81
N LYS A 687 -7.43 -0.52 10.24
CA LYS A 687 -6.71 0.73 9.89
C LYS A 687 -7.55 2.01 10.00
N SER A 688 -8.20 2.21 11.15
CA SER A 688 -9.08 3.37 11.40
C SER A 688 -10.25 3.51 10.41
N ARG A 689 -10.69 2.39 9.81
CA ARG A 689 -11.87 2.32 8.94
C ARG A 689 -12.83 1.27 9.47
N VAL A 690 -14.04 1.70 9.82
CA VAL A 690 -15.16 0.82 10.18
C VAL A 690 -15.44 -0.16 9.04
N LYS A 691 -15.47 -1.45 9.39
CA LYS A 691 -15.80 -2.57 8.51
C LYS A 691 -17.17 -3.15 8.85
N CYS A 692 -17.54 -3.16 10.12
CA CYS A 692 -18.84 -3.58 10.62
C CYS A 692 -19.16 -2.74 11.86
N ASP A 693 -20.42 -2.33 12.00
CA ASP A 693 -20.89 -1.67 13.22
C ASP A 693 -21.19 -2.74 14.28
N GLN A 694 -21.09 -2.38 15.56
CA GLN A 694 -21.35 -3.32 16.65
C GLN A 694 -22.86 -3.56 16.75
N TYR A 695 -23.28 -4.80 16.48
CA TYR A 695 -24.69 -5.21 16.50
C TYR A 695 -25.09 -5.98 17.76
N TRP A 696 -24.26 -6.01 18.80
CA TRP A 696 -24.52 -6.76 20.03
C TRP A 696 -24.28 -5.90 21.27
N PRO A 697 -24.97 -6.18 22.39
CA PRO A 697 -24.76 -5.45 23.63
C PRO A 697 -23.36 -5.70 24.19
N SER A 698 -22.68 -4.65 24.66
CA SER A 698 -21.39 -4.79 25.35
C SER A 698 -21.53 -5.49 26.72
N ARG A 699 -22.72 -5.43 27.33
CA ARG A 699 -23.09 -6.15 28.56
C ARG A 699 -24.61 -6.17 28.74
N GLY A 700 -25.16 -7.21 29.38
CA GLY A 700 -26.58 -7.28 29.68
C GLY A 700 -27.46 -7.42 28.44
N THR A 701 -28.60 -6.73 28.42
CA THR A 701 -29.64 -6.86 27.38
C THR A 701 -29.85 -5.55 26.62
N GLU A 702 -29.86 -5.62 25.29
CA GLU A 702 -30.29 -4.54 24.40
C GLU A 702 -31.46 -5.01 23.51
N THR A 703 -32.26 -4.07 22.99
CA THR A 703 -33.42 -4.38 22.14
C THR A 703 -33.22 -3.79 20.76
N TYR A 704 -33.19 -4.64 19.73
CA TYR A 704 -33.06 -4.24 18.33
C TYR A 704 -34.39 -4.51 17.60
N GLY A 705 -35.21 -3.47 17.47
CA GLY A 705 -36.57 -3.60 16.95
C GLY A 705 -37.44 -4.47 17.87
N MET A 706 -37.85 -5.65 17.40
CA MET A 706 -38.70 -6.58 18.15
C MET A 706 -37.94 -7.68 18.89
N ILE A 707 -36.61 -7.75 18.74
CA ILE A 707 -35.76 -8.80 19.32
C ILE A 707 -34.93 -8.22 20.45
N GLN A 708 -35.05 -8.78 21.64
CA GLN A 708 -34.14 -8.55 22.76
C GLN A 708 -32.98 -9.53 22.66
N VAL A 709 -31.75 -9.00 22.75
CA VAL A 709 -30.50 -9.75 22.71
C VAL A 709 -29.83 -9.58 24.06
N THR A 710 -29.59 -10.68 24.77
CA THR A 710 -28.90 -10.69 26.06
C THR A 710 -27.56 -11.37 25.93
N MET A 711 -26.47 -10.67 26.26
CA MET A 711 -25.14 -11.28 26.40
C MET A 711 -25.11 -12.18 27.63
N LEU A 712 -24.84 -13.47 27.44
CA LEU A 712 -24.63 -14.43 28.53
C LEU A 712 -23.15 -14.59 28.88
N ASP A 713 -22.30 -14.73 27.87
CA ASP A 713 -20.89 -15.10 28.01
C ASP A 713 -20.05 -14.55 26.85
N THR A 714 -18.76 -14.32 27.10
CA THR A 714 -17.77 -13.92 26.09
C THR A 714 -16.43 -14.57 26.41
N VAL A 715 -15.97 -15.45 25.51
CA VAL A 715 -14.67 -16.11 25.56
C VAL A 715 -13.76 -15.49 24.50
N GLU A 716 -12.70 -14.82 24.93
CA GLU A 716 -11.68 -14.27 24.04
C GLU A 716 -10.48 -15.22 23.93
N LEU A 717 -10.15 -15.58 22.69
CA LEU A 717 -9.01 -16.42 22.30
C LEU A 717 -8.11 -15.64 21.33
N ALA A 718 -6.86 -16.07 21.18
CA ALA A 718 -5.85 -15.29 20.44
C ALA A 718 -6.22 -15.00 18.97
N THR A 719 -7.01 -15.87 18.33
CA THR A 719 -7.36 -15.73 16.90
C THR A 719 -8.86 -15.51 16.66
N TYR A 720 -9.72 -15.69 17.66
CA TYR A 720 -11.15 -15.46 17.58
C TYR A 720 -11.81 -15.24 18.95
N SER A 721 -12.97 -14.58 18.97
CA SER A 721 -13.84 -14.49 20.15
C SER A 721 -15.11 -15.31 19.94
N VAL A 722 -15.65 -15.89 21.01
CA VAL A 722 -16.97 -16.53 21.03
C VAL A 722 -17.88 -15.76 21.98
N ARG A 723 -19.08 -15.40 21.53
CA ARG A 723 -20.09 -14.71 22.35
C ARG A 723 -21.38 -15.49 22.34
N THR A 724 -21.95 -15.73 23.51
CA THR A 724 -23.19 -16.51 23.67
C THR A 724 -24.33 -15.57 24.04
N PHE A 725 -25.42 -15.63 23.27
CA PHE A 725 -26.59 -14.77 23.41
C PHE A 725 -27.84 -15.58 23.72
N THR A 726 -28.73 -15.01 24.53
CA THR A 726 -30.15 -15.38 24.52
C THR A 726 -30.94 -14.35 23.71
N LEU A 727 -31.71 -14.84 22.75
CA LEU A 727 -32.70 -14.07 22.00
C LEU A 727 -34.09 -14.27 22.58
N TYR A 728 -34.86 -13.18 22.64
CA TYR A 728 -36.26 -13.18 23.01
C TYR A 728 -37.04 -12.24 22.09
N LYS A 729 -38.17 -12.69 21.54
CA LYS A 729 -39.03 -11.88 20.66
C LYS A 729 -40.17 -11.28 21.47
N ASN A 730 -40.30 -9.96 21.45
CA ASN A 730 -41.37 -9.26 22.16
C ASN A 730 -42.75 -9.80 21.75
N GLY A 731 -43.56 -10.22 22.74
CA GLY A 731 -44.87 -10.84 22.52
C GLY A 731 -44.87 -12.36 22.34
N SER A 732 -43.69 -13.02 22.33
CA SER A 732 -43.56 -14.48 22.39
C SER A 732 -43.05 -14.91 23.77
N SER A 733 -43.29 -16.17 24.18
CA SER A 733 -42.59 -16.79 25.32
C SER A 733 -41.31 -17.53 24.92
N GLU A 734 -41.06 -17.66 23.61
CA GLU A 734 -39.93 -18.38 23.05
C GLU A 734 -38.59 -17.69 23.37
N LYS A 735 -37.60 -18.49 23.77
CA LYS A 735 -36.20 -18.08 23.95
C LYS A 735 -35.31 -18.97 23.10
N ARG A 736 -34.24 -18.41 22.52
CA ARG A 736 -33.27 -19.16 21.71
C ARG A 736 -31.85 -18.77 22.07
N GLU A 737 -30.95 -19.76 22.14
CA GLU A 737 -29.51 -19.51 22.25
C GLU A 737 -28.90 -19.31 20.86
N VAL A 738 -28.06 -18.27 20.72
CA VAL A 738 -27.29 -17.99 19.52
C VAL A 738 -25.84 -17.73 19.89
N ARG A 739 -24.89 -18.30 19.15
CA ARG A 739 -23.45 -18.10 19.35
C ARG A 739 -22.85 -17.34 18.18
N GLN A 740 -22.13 -16.26 18.46
CA GLN A 740 -21.31 -15.54 17.50
C GLN A 740 -19.86 -15.99 17.63
N PHE A 741 -19.24 -16.33 16.51
CA PHE A 741 -17.82 -16.61 16.37
C PHE A 741 -17.18 -15.48 15.55
N GLN A 742 -16.37 -14.63 16.18
CA GLN A 742 -15.68 -13.52 15.53
C GLN A 742 -14.22 -13.87 15.27
N PHE A 743 -13.83 -14.04 14.00
CA PHE A 743 -12.44 -14.28 13.61
C PHE A 743 -11.64 -12.98 13.57
N MET A 744 -10.58 -12.91 14.39
CA MET A 744 -9.77 -11.71 14.63
C MET A 744 -8.45 -11.73 13.85
N ALA A 745 -7.96 -12.91 13.46
CA ALA A 745 -6.65 -13.12 12.83
C ALA A 745 -6.63 -12.94 11.29
N TRP A 746 -7.66 -12.34 10.68
CA TRP A 746 -7.58 -11.95 9.27
C TRP A 746 -6.89 -10.58 9.13
N PRO A 747 -5.84 -10.43 8.31
CA PRO A 747 -5.12 -9.17 8.14
C PRO A 747 -5.94 -8.09 7.42
N ASP A 748 -5.54 -6.83 7.60
CA ASP A 748 -6.22 -5.67 6.98
C ASP A 748 -6.11 -5.66 5.44
N HIS A 749 -5.08 -6.32 4.90
CA HIS A 749 -4.81 -6.49 3.46
C HIS A 749 -4.49 -7.96 3.17
N GLY A 750 -4.90 -8.44 1.99
CA GLY A 750 -4.67 -9.81 1.55
C GLY A 750 -5.38 -10.87 2.40
N VAL A 751 -4.68 -11.98 2.61
CA VAL A 751 -5.13 -13.20 3.30
C VAL A 751 -4.19 -13.54 4.45
N PRO A 752 -4.60 -14.36 5.44
CA PRO A 752 -3.69 -14.86 6.46
C PRO A 752 -2.47 -15.54 5.83
N GLU A 753 -1.25 -15.25 6.33
CA GLU A 753 0.01 -15.85 5.82
C GLU A 753 0.01 -17.39 5.91
N TYR A 754 -0.84 -17.95 6.76
CA TYR A 754 -1.04 -19.39 6.92
C TYR A 754 -2.51 -19.73 7.18
N PRO A 755 -3.02 -20.86 6.68
CA PRO A 755 -4.41 -21.25 6.87
C PRO A 755 -4.71 -21.87 8.25
N THR A 756 -3.70 -22.28 9.01
CA THR A 756 -3.85 -23.03 10.28
C THR A 756 -4.84 -22.39 11.27
N PRO A 757 -4.80 -21.07 11.54
CA PRO A 757 -5.77 -20.42 12.43
C PRO A 757 -7.21 -20.46 11.90
N THR A 758 -7.36 -20.37 10.57
CA THR A 758 -8.67 -20.38 9.90
C THR A 758 -9.28 -21.78 9.91
N LEU A 759 -8.46 -22.82 9.71
CA LEU A 759 -8.89 -24.22 9.81
C LEU A 759 -9.30 -24.60 11.24
N ALA A 760 -8.56 -24.15 12.26
CA ALA A 760 -8.95 -24.35 13.66
C ALA A 760 -10.29 -23.66 13.99
N PHE A 761 -10.46 -22.40 13.54
CA PHE A 761 -11.70 -21.65 13.67
C PHE A 761 -12.89 -22.36 13.00
N LEU A 762 -12.75 -22.79 11.74
CA LEU A 762 -13.76 -23.54 10.99
C LEU A 762 -14.21 -24.81 11.71
N ARG A 763 -13.26 -25.62 12.21
CA ARG A 763 -13.57 -26.83 12.99
C ARG A 763 -14.36 -26.50 14.25
N ARG A 764 -13.98 -25.45 14.98
CA ARG A 764 -14.69 -25.01 16.20
C ARG A 764 -16.11 -24.57 15.89
N VAL A 765 -16.32 -23.75 14.86
CA VAL A 765 -17.65 -23.31 14.44
C VAL A 765 -18.53 -24.51 14.10
N LYS A 766 -18.05 -25.43 13.25
CA LYS A 766 -18.82 -26.61 12.84
C LYS A 766 -19.15 -27.54 14.02
N ALA A 767 -18.23 -27.71 14.97
CA ALA A 767 -18.44 -28.50 16.18
C ALA A 767 -19.44 -27.86 17.17
N CYS A 768 -19.69 -26.56 17.08
CA CYS A 768 -20.63 -25.84 17.95
C CYS A 768 -22.01 -25.59 17.32
N ASN A 769 -22.15 -25.75 15.99
CA ASN A 769 -23.42 -25.52 15.31
C ASN A 769 -24.36 -26.75 15.48
N PRO A 770 -25.58 -26.58 16.03
CA PRO A 770 -26.53 -27.68 16.17
C PRO A 770 -26.92 -28.29 14.81
N THR A 771 -27.17 -29.60 14.77
CA THR A 771 -27.53 -30.32 13.52
C THR A 771 -28.92 -29.97 12.99
N ASP A 772 -29.80 -29.49 13.87
CA ASP A 772 -31.19 -29.08 13.62
C ASP A 772 -31.36 -27.55 13.49
N ALA A 773 -30.27 -26.80 13.56
CA ALA A 773 -30.28 -25.34 13.36
C ALA A 773 -30.67 -24.94 11.94
N GLY A 774 -31.22 -23.73 11.81
CA GLY A 774 -31.35 -23.04 10.52
C GLY A 774 -29.99 -22.65 9.91
N PRO A 775 -29.99 -21.98 8.76
CA PRO A 775 -28.75 -21.58 8.07
C PRO A 775 -27.79 -20.79 8.97
N MET A 776 -26.49 -21.09 8.85
CA MET A 776 -25.46 -20.33 9.53
C MET A 776 -25.29 -18.95 8.88
N VAL A 777 -25.40 -17.88 9.65
CA VAL A 777 -25.21 -16.52 9.13
C VAL A 777 -23.72 -16.20 9.10
N VAL A 778 -23.16 -15.99 7.92
CA VAL A 778 -21.73 -15.68 7.72
C VAL A 778 -21.59 -14.28 7.12
N HIS A 779 -20.84 -13.41 7.79
CA HIS A 779 -20.67 -12.03 7.36
C HIS A 779 -19.23 -11.53 7.53
N CYS A 780 -18.91 -10.45 6.82
CA CYS A 780 -17.69 -9.67 7.03
C CYS A 780 -18.05 -8.19 7.00
N SER A 781 -17.47 -7.42 6.10
CA SER A 781 -17.94 -6.06 5.77
C SER A 781 -18.99 -6.07 4.65
N ALA A 782 -18.63 -6.56 3.47
CA ALA A 782 -19.53 -6.65 2.31
C ALA A 782 -20.30 -7.99 2.22
N GLY A 783 -19.87 -9.02 2.94
CA GLY A 783 -20.50 -10.34 2.90
C GLY A 783 -20.19 -11.16 1.66
N VAL A 784 -19.03 -10.96 1.01
CA VAL A 784 -18.69 -11.62 -0.27
C VAL A 784 -17.27 -12.23 -0.29
N GLY A 785 -16.24 -11.47 0.10
CA GLY A 785 -14.84 -11.92 0.08
C GLY A 785 -14.50 -12.97 1.15
N ARG A 786 -14.11 -12.52 2.35
CA ARG A 786 -13.79 -13.41 3.50
C ARG A 786 -14.93 -14.38 3.86
N THR A 787 -16.18 -13.95 3.69
CA THR A 787 -17.40 -14.77 3.80
C THR A 787 -17.40 -15.92 2.81
N GLY A 788 -17.05 -15.66 1.55
CA GLY A 788 -16.91 -16.70 0.53
C GLY A 788 -15.80 -17.69 0.87
N CYS A 789 -14.63 -17.22 1.31
CA CYS A 789 -13.55 -18.12 1.74
C CYS A 789 -13.99 -19.09 2.84
N PHE A 790 -14.69 -18.59 3.87
CA PHE A 790 -15.19 -19.44 4.95
C PHE A 790 -16.11 -20.55 4.42
N ILE A 791 -17.10 -20.18 3.60
CA ILE A 791 -18.10 -21.11 3.05
C ILE A 791 -17.45 -22.16 2.15
N VAL A 792 -16.59 -21.75 1.19
CA VAL A 792 -15.94 -22.70 0.28
C VAL A 792 -15.05 -23.69 1.02
N ILE A 793 -14.27 -23.22 2.00
CA ILE A 793 -13.39 -24.11 2.76
C ILE A 793 -14.23 -25.10 3.57
N GLU A 794 -15.31 -24.69 4.23
CA GLU A 794 -16.17 -25.61 5.00
C GLU A 794 -16.85 -26.65 4.09
N ALA A 795 -17.45 -26.22 2.97
CA ALA A 795 -18.09 -27.11 2.01
C ALA A 795 -17.09 -28.11 1.40
N MET A 796 -15.88 -27.66 1.05
CA MET A 796 -14.84 -28.55 0.51
C MET A 796 -14.22 -29.47 1.58
N LEU A 797 -14.09 -29.02 2.83
CA LEU A 797 -13.69 -29.89 3.95
C LEU A 797 -14.72 -31.00 4.19
N GLU A 798 -16.01 -30.71 4.07
CA GLU A 798 -17.05 -31.74 4.13
C GLU A 798 -16.97 -32.68 2.91
N ARG A 799 -16.82 -32.15 1.69
CA ARG A 799 -16.60 -32.94 0.47
C ARG A 799 -15.42 -33.91 0.59
N MET A 800 -14.29 -33.46 1.13
CA MET A 800 -13.10 -34.28 1.36
C MET A 800 -13.34 -35.46 2.32
N LYS A 801 -14.29 -35.35 3.26
CA LYS A 801 -14.67 -36.48 4.14
C LYS A 801 -15.34 -37.59 3.33
N HIS A 802 -16.28 -37.24 2.44
CA HIS A 802 -17.13 -38.18 1.71
C HIS A 802 -16.53 -38.66 0.37
N GLU A 803 -16.01 -37.76 -0.45
CA GLU A 803 -15.61 -38.05 -1.86
C GLU A 803 -14.09 -38.09 -2.09
N LYS A 804 -13.27 -37.71 -1.10
CA LYS A 804 -11.79 -37.61 -1.23
C LYS A 804 -11.32 -36.72 -2.38
N SER A 805 -12.16 -35.78 -2.81
CA SER A 805 -11.90 -34.80 -3.86
C SER A 805 -12.32 -33.38 -3.43
N VAL A 806 -11.87 -32.38 -4.19
CA VAL A 806 -12.27 -30.97 -4.08
C VAL A 806 -12.64 -30.40 -5.44
N ASP A 807 -13.44 -29.34 -5.44
CA ASP A 807 -13.97 -28.65 -6.62
C ASP A 807 -14.19 -27.18 -6.26
N ILE A 808 -13.07 -26.46 -6.16
CA ILE A 808 -13.06 -25.08 -5.68
C ILE A 808 -13.66 -24.17 -6.76
N TYR A 809 -13.27 -24.37 -8.02
CA TYR A 809 -13.82 -23.67 -9.18
C TYR A 809 -15.35 -23.84 -9.30
N GLY A 810 -15.85 -25.08 -9.31
CA GLY A 810 -17.28 -25.35 -9.47
C GLY A 810 -18.10 -24.81 -8.31
N HIS A 811 -17.63 -24.96 -7.07
CA HIS A 811 -18.37 -24.46 -5.91
C HIS A 811 -18.38 -22.93 -5.84
N VAL A 812 -17.27 -22.24 -6.15
CA VAL A 812 -17.25 -20.76 -6.25
C VAL A 812 -18.16 -20.28 -7.39
N THR A 813 -18.21 -21.00 -8.52
CA THR A 813 -19.12 -20.71 -9.63
C THR A 813 -20.59 -20.78 -9.18
N CYS A 814 -20.98 -21.83 -8.46
CA CYS A 814 -22.32 -21.93 -7.85
C CYS A 814 -22.62 -20.77 -6.88
N MET A 815 -21.67 -20.45 -5.99
CA MET A 815 -21.83 -19.35 -5.03
C MET A 815 -21.97 -17.98 -5.72
N ARG A 816 -21.29 -17.76 -6.85
CA ARG A 816 -21.42 -16.54 -7.66
C ARG A 816 -22.75 -16.44 -8.42
N ALA A 817 -23.45 -17.56 -8.64
CA ALA A 817 -24.83 -17.51 -9.08
C ALA A 817 -25.77 -17.03 -7.95
N GLN A 818 -25.49 -17.41 -6.70
CA GLN A 818 -26.33 -17.09 -5.55
C GLN A 818 -26.09 -15.69 -4.97
N ARG A 819 -24.86 -15.16 -4.98
CA ARG A 819 -24.54 -13.78 -4.54
C ARG A 819 -23.37 -13.22 -5.34
N ASN A 820 -23.38 -11.90 -5.57
CA ASN A 820 -22.33 -11.27 -6.37
C ASN A 820 -20.95 -11.34 -5.69
N TYR A 821 -19.89 -11.47 -6.48
CA TYR A 821 -18.48 -11.39 -6.04
C TYR A 821 -18.05 -12.34 -4.90
N MET A 822 -18.76 -13.45 -4.68
CA MET A 822 -18.34 -14.47 -3.72
C MET A 822 -16.92 -14.97 -4.07
N VAL A 823 -16.03 -14.93 -3.08
CA VAL A 823 -14.57 -14.95 -3.25
C VAL A 823 -14.12 -13.80 -4.17
N GLN A 824 -13.70 -12.70 -3.55
CA GLN A 824 -13.63 -11.39 -4.21
C GLN A 824 -12.26 -11.07 -4.83
N THR A 825 -11.20 -11.75 -4.40
CA THR A 825 -9.83 -11.53 -4.90
C THR A 825 -9.14 -12.85 -5.25
N GLU A 826 -8.12 -12.78 -6.10
CA GLU A 826 -7.30 -13.94 -6.46
C GLU A 826 -6.57 -14.52 -5.23
N ASP A 827 -5.98 -13.68 -4.37
CA ASP A 827 -5.37 -14.11 -3.10
C ASP A 827 -6.33 -14.96 -2.26
N GLN A 828 -7.62 -14.59 -2.22
CA GLN A 828 -8.66 -15.33 -1.50
C GLN A 828 -8.94 -16.69 -2.13
N TYR A 829 -8.88 -16.78 -3.46
CA TYR A 829 -9.02 -18.04 -4.21
C TYR A 829 -7.80 -18.96 -4.00
N ILE A 830 -6.58 -18.40 -4.02
CA ILE A 830 -5.33 -19.12 -3.70
C ILE A 830 -5.35 -19.60 -2.24
N PHE A 831 -5.76 -18.77 -1.29
CA PHE A 831 -5.82 -19.13 0.13
C PHE A 831 -6.77 -20.30 0.42
N ILE A 832 -7.90 -20.40 -0.31
CA ILE A 832 -8.80 -21.56 -0.21
C ILE A 832 -8.07 -22.85 -0.61
N HIS A 833 -7.27 -22.83 -1.69
CA HIS A 833 -6.47 -23.96 -2.13
C HIS A 833 -5.41 -24.35 -1.08
N GLU A 834 -4.71 -23.36 -0.51
CA GLU A 834 -3.72 -23.61 0.54
C GLU A 834 -4.33 -24.19 1.82
N ALA A 835 -5.51 -23.70 2.22
CA ALA A 835 -6.24 -24.22 3.37
C ALA A 835 -6.68 -25.69 3.17
N LEU A 836 -7.18 -26.02 1.98
CA LEU A 836 -7.62 -27.38 1.67
C LEU A 836 -6.43 -28.34 1.49
N LEU A 837 -5.31 -27.88 0.93
CA LEU A 837 -4.06 -28.64 0.88
C LEU A 837 -3.54 -28.92 2.29
N GLU A 838 -3.48 -27.91 3.16
CA GLU A 838 -3.07 -28.10 4.54
C GLU A 838 -3.96 -29.11 5.28
N ALA A 839 -5.29 -28.98 5.12
CA ALA A 839 -6.23 -29.92 5.73
C ALA A 839 -6.10 -31.35 5.18
N ALA A 840 -5.83 -31.52 3.87
CA ALA A 840 -5.59 -32.82 3.25
C ALA A 840 -4.32 -33.49 3.79
N THR A 841 -3.23 -32.73 3.92
CA THR A 841 -1.93 -33.23 4.40
C THR A 841 -1.92 -33.53 5.90
N CYS A 842 -2.49 -32.62 6.70
CA CYS A 842 -2.47 -32.70 8.16
C CYS A 842 -3.57 -33.63 8.72
N GLY A 843 -4.75 -33.63 8.10
CA GLY A 843 -5.94 -34.29 8.65
C GLY A 843 -6.49 -33.59 9.89
N ASN A 844 -7.26 -34.33 10.69
CA ASN A 844 -7.71 -33.89 12.01
C ASN A 844 -6.90 -34.59 13.11
N THR A 845 -6.19 -33.80 13.92
CA THR A 845 -5.37 -34.25 15.04
C THR A 845 -5.90 -33.76 16.39
N GLU A 846 -7.07 -33.11 16.42
CA GLU A 846 -7.74 -32.73 17.66
C GLU A 846 -8.41 -33.95 18.31
N VAL A 847 -8.18 -34.12 19.60
CA VAL A 847 -8.59 -35.28 20.39
C VAL A 847 -9.31 -34.80 21.66
N PRO A 848 -10.54 -35.27 21.96
CA PRO A 848 -11.17 -35.05 23.26
C PRO A 848 -10.30 -35.61 24.38
N ALA A 849 -10.14 -34.89 25.50
CA ALA A 849 -9.22 -35.25 26.58
C ALA A 849 -9.44 -36.69 27.08
N ARG A 850 -10.70 -37.13 27.25
CA ARG A 850 -11.08 -38.52 27.59
C ARG A 850 -10.52 -39.61 26.66
N ASN A 851 -10.17 -39.27 25.42
CA ASN A 851 -9.63 -40.18 24.41
C ASN A 851 -8.10 -40.05 24.25
N LEU A 852 -7.44 -39.15 24.98
CA LEU A 852 -6.02 -38.83 24.81
C LEU A 852 -5.12 -40.05 25.04
N TYR A 853 -5.39 -40.86 26.08
CA TYR A 853 -4.64 -42.08 26.35
C TYR A 853 -4.68 -43.06 25.17
N ALA A 854 -5.88 -43.37 24.65
CA ALA A 854 -6.06 -44.28 23.52
C ALA A 854 -5.43 -43.72 22.22
N HIS A 855 -5.45 -42.40 22.03
CA HIS A 855 -4.78 -41.75 20.92
C HIS A 855 -3.25 -41.86 21.01
N ILE A 856 -2.65 -41.62 22.18
CA ILE A 856 -1.20 -41.77 22.39
C ILE A 856 -0.78 -43.22 22.14
N GLN A 857 -1.54 -44.21 22.66
CA GLN A 857 -1.29 -45.63 22.39
C GLN A 857 -1.29 -45.94 20.87
N LYS A 858 -2.21 -45.36 20.11
CA LYS A 858 -2.24 -45.48 18.64
C LYS A 858 -1.03 -44.80 17.98
N LEU A 859 -0.60 -43.64 18.48
CA LEU A 859 0.57 -42.93 17.93
C LEU A 859 1.90 -43.65 18.22
N THR A 860 2.03 -44.35 19.35
CA THR A 860 3.23 -45.14 19.68
C THR A 860 3.36 -46.42 18.83
N GLN A 861 2.28 -46.90 18.22
CA GLN A 861 2.31 -48.07 17.34
C GLN A 861 2.88 -47.74 15.94
N VAL A 862 3.50 -48.75 15.33
CA VAL A 862 3.91 -48.71 13.91
C VAL A 862 2.73 -49.16 13.05
N THR A 863 2.34 -48.33 12.08
CA THR A 863 1.22 -48.62 11.18
C THR A 863 1.59 -49.72 10.15
N PRO A 864 0.65 -50.61 9.76
CA PRO A 864 0.94 -51.65 8.77
C PRO A 864 1.38 -51.05 7.42
N GLY A 865 2.64 -51.29 7.05
CA GLY A 865 3.27 -50.75 5.83
C GLY A 865 4.33 -49.67 6.09
N ASP A 866 4.37 -49.09 7.30
CA ASP A 866 5.37 -48.10 7.70
C ASP A 866 6.54 -48.74 8.47
N THR A 867 7.68 -48.06 8.49
CA THR A 867 8.90 -48.48 9.22
C THR A 867 9.10 -47.76 10.55
N VAL A 868 8.21 -46.83 10.89
CA VAL A 868 8.34 -45.86 11.98
C VAL A 868 7.01 -45.68 12.71
N SER A 869 7.02 -45.14 13.93
CA SER A 869 5.80 -44.92 14.70
C SER A 869 4.89 -43.87 14.04
N ALA A 870 3.58 -43.97 14.29
CA ALA A 870 2.66 -42.93 13.83
C ALA A 870 2.95 -41.55 14.45
N MET A 871 3.55 -41.49 15.65
CA MET A 871 4.04 -40.25 16.27
C MET A 871 5.21 -39.63 15.51
N GLU A 872 6.16 -40.46 15.04
CA GLU A 872 7.28 -40.00 14.21
C GLU A 872 6.80 -39.52 12.84
N LEU A 873 5.83 -40.21 12.22
CA LEU A 873 5.18 -39.76 10.98
C LEU A 873 4.46 -38.42 11.17
N GLU A 874 3.75 -38.24 12.28
CA GLU A 874 3.08 -36.99 12.62
C GLU A 874 4.10 -35.85 12.84
N PHE A 875 5.18 -36.09 13.59
CA PHE A 875 6.25 -35.11 13.76
C PHE A 875 6.93 -34.76 12.42
N LYS A 876 7.13 -35.73 11.53
CA LYS A 876 7.66 -35.50 10.17
C LYS A 876 6.75 -34.58 9.34
N LYS A 877 5.42 -34.60 9.53
CA LYS A 877 4.48 -33.65 8.88
C LYS A 877 4.60 -32.21 9.38
N LEU A 878 5.21 -31.96 10.54
CA LEU A 878 5.52 -30.59 11.00
C LEU A 878 6.71 -29.98 10.25
N SER A 879 7.44 -30.75 9.44
CA SER A 879 8.58 -30.26 8.66
C SER A 879 8.13 -29.15 7.70
N ASN A 880 8.48 -27.90 8.00
CA ASN A 880 8.19 -26.79 7.10
C ASN A 880 8.87 -27.04 5.75
N THR A 881 8.10 -26.92 4.66
CA THR A 881 8.61 -26.58 3.33
C THR A 881 9.61 -25.43 3.50
N LYS A 882 10.81 -25.55 2.91
CA LYS A 882 11.94 -24.63 3.16
C LYS A 882 11.47 -23.17 3.04
N ALA A 883 11.43 -22.46 4.17
CA ALA A 883 10.98 -21.09 4.20
C ALA A 883 11.88 -20.25 3.27
N HIS A 884 11.28 -19.55 2.30
CA HIS A 884 12.02 -18.71 1.37
C HIS A 884 12.89 -17.70 2.11
N THR A 885 14.07 -17.42 1.57
CA THR A 885 15.06 -16.48 2.13
C THR A 885 14.49 -15.06 2.33
N SER A 886 13.47 -14.68 1.56
CA SER A 886 12.70 -13.44 1.69
C SER A 886 12.01 -13.25 3.05
N ARG A 887 11.85 -14.30 3.87
CA ARG A 887 11.15 -14.23 5.16
C ARG A 887 12.05 -13.85 6.33
N PHE A 888 13.36 -13.66 6.10
CA PHE A 888 14.38 -13.42 7.13
C PHE A 888 15.20 -12.15 6.83
N ILE A 889 14.54 -11.05 6.43
CA ILE A 889 15.20 -9.87 5.84
C ILE A 889 16.15 -9.21 6.83
N SER A 890 15.64 -8.70 7.96
CA SER A 890 16.41 -7.97 8.96
C SER A 890 17.48 -8.85 9.61
N ALA A 891 17.18 -10.15 9.81
CA ALA A 891 18.08 -11.10 10.44
C ALA A 891 19.32 -11.45 9.60
N ASN A 892 19.23 -11.35 8.27
CA ASN A 892 20.33 -11.63 7.35
C ASN A 892 21.24 -10.42 7.06
N LEU A 893 20.86 -9.21 7.49
CA LEU A 893 21.69 -8.01 7.31
C LEU A 893 23.09 -8.22 7.93
N PRO A 894 24.19 -7.80 7.27
CA PRO A 894 25.54 -8.03 7.77
C PRO A 894 25.76 -7.51 9.21
N CYS A 895 25.18 -6.36 9.55
CA CYS A 895 25.20 -5.75 10.88
C CYS A 895 24.46 -6.55 11.97
N ASN A 896 23.61 -7.51 11.58
CA ASN A 896 22.81 -8.32 12.50
C ASN A 896 23.31 -9.77 12.63
N LYS A 897 24.20 -10.24 11.73
CA LYS A 897 24.64 -11.65 11.72
C LYS A 897 25.29 -12.10 13.03
N PHE A 898 26.10 -11.25 13.67
CA PHE A 898 26.74 -11.57 14.95
C PHE A 898 25.77 -11.60 16.14
N LYS A 899 24.57 -11.02 15.99
CA LYS A 899 23.52 -11.04 17.02
C LYS A 899 22.77 -12.37 17.08
N ASN A 900 23.04 -13.32 16.17
CA ASN A 900 22.37 -14.61 16.08
C ASN A 900 23.26 -15.73 16.64
N ARG A 901 22.82 -16.42 17.70
CA ARG A 901 23.57 -17.56 18.30
C ARG A 901 23.67 -18.76 17.34
N LEU A 902 22.70 -18.94 16.45
CA LEU A 902 22.73 -19.91 15.36
C LEU A 902 22.29 -19.25 14.04
N VAL A 903 23.10 -19.40 12.99
CA VAL A 903 22.85 -18.78 11.67
C VAL A 903 21.62 -19.30 10.94
N ASN A 904 21.12 -20.48 11.32
CA ASN A 904 19.94 -21.13 10.73
C ASN A 904 18.66 -20.96 11.56
N ILE A 905 18.72 -20.28 12.71
CA ILE A 905 17.57 -20.00 13.57
C ILE A 905 17.39 -18.48 13.66
N MET A 906 16.53 -17.93 12.80
CA MET A 906 16.24 -16.51 12.68
C MET A 906 14.74 -16.26 12.87
N PRO A 907 14.32 -15.11 13.41
CA PRO A 907 12.90 -14.74 13.48
C PRO A 907 12.37 -14.44 12.07
N PHE A 908 11.10 -14.76 11.80
CA PHE A 908 10.43 -14.28 10.59
C PHE A 908 10.22 -12.76 10.65
N GLU A 909 10.29 -12.08 9.51
CA GLU A 909 10.10 -10.62 9.46
C GLU A 909 8.71 -10.18 9.93
N SER A 910 7.67 -10.99 9.69
CA SER A 910 6.28 -10.70 10.09
C SER A 910 6.02 -10.78 11.59
N THR A 911 6.87 -11.48 12.35
CA THR A 911 6.69 -11.74 13.80
C THR A 911 7.87 -11.32 14.67
N ARG A 912 8.95 -10.77 14.09
CA ARG A 912 10.13 -10.36 14.86
C ARG A 912 9.78 -9.30 15.91
N VAL A 913 10.47 -9.34 17.04
CA VAL A 913 10.40 -8.25 18.02
C VAL A 913 11.26 -7.08 17.50
N TYR A 914 10.65 -5.90 17.46
CA TYR A 914 11.27 -4.66 16.98
C TYR A 914 11.73 -3.81 18.18
N LEU A 915 12.99 -3.38 18.19
CA LEU A 915 13.50 -2.44 19.19
C LEU A 915 13.48 -1.01 18.64
N GLN A 916 13.34 -0.01 19.51
CA GLN A 916 13.41 1.39 19.09
C GLN A 916 14.79 1.71 18.48
N PRO A 917 14.87 2.23 17.24
CA PRO A 917 16.15 2.46 16.58
C PRO A 917 17.01 3.50 17.32
N ILE A 918 18.27 3.17 17.54
CA ILE A 918 19.27 4.09 18.07
C ILE A 918 19.82 4.90 16.88
N ARG A 919 19.67 6.22 16.94
CA ARG A 919 20.13 7.12 15.87
C ARG A 919 21.62 6.90 15.57
N GLY A 920 21.95 6.67 14.30
CA GLY A 920 23.32 6.43 13.84
C GLY A 920 23.83 5.00 14.00
N VAL A 921 23.05 4.07 14.55
CA VAL A 921 23.43 2.67 14.71
C VAL A 921 22.51 1.77 13.86
N GLU A 922 23.00 1.34 12.70
CA GLU A 922 22.29 0.40 11.82
C GLU A 922 22.11 -0.97 12.51
N GLY A 923 20.93 -1.60 12.35
CA GLY A 923 20.60 -2.88 13.01
C GLY A 923 20.36 -2.78 14.53
N SER A 924 20.27 -1.58 15.09
CA SER A 924 19.91 -1.35 16.50
C SER A 924 18.43 -1.61 16.81
N ASP A 925 17.60 -1.85 15.80
CA ASP A 925 16.20 -2.27 15.92
C ASP A 925 16.02 -3.80 16.01
N TYR A 926 17.11 -4.56 15.83
CA TYR A 926 17.08 -6.01 15.70
C TYR A 926 17.56 -6.75 16.95
N ILE A 927 16.79 -7.76 17.34
CA ILE A 927 17.13 -8.84 18.27
C ILE A 927 16.57 -10.16 17.73
N ASN A 928 17.24 -11.29 17.99
CA ASN A 928 16.74 -12.62 17.58
C ASN A 928 15.61 -13.10 18.52
N ALA A 929 14.45 -12.51 18.35
CA ALA A 929 13.24 -12.80 19.11
C ALA A 929 12.01 -12.73 18.20
N SER A 930 11.01 -13.57 18.48
CA SER A 930 9.72 -13.59 17.78
C SER A 930 8.60 -13.43 18.80
N PHE A 931 7.60 -12.61 18.49
CA PHE A 931 6.31 -12.69 19.17
C PHE A 931 5.64 -14.03 18.86
N ILE A 932 5.03 -14.62 19.88
CA ILE A 932 4.28 -15.86 19.78
C ILE A 932 2.94 -15.69 20.49
N ASP A 933 1.86 -16.02 19.80
CA ASP A 933 0.50 -16.04 20.31
C ASP A 933 0.32 -17.14 21.38
N GLY A 934 -0.49 -16.84 22.39
CA GLY A 934 -0.92 -17.81 23.39
C GLY A 934 -2.29 -18.40 23.07
N TYR A 935 -2.93 -18.98 24.08
CA TYR A 935 -4.31 -19.47 23.94
C TYR A 935 -5.31 -18.29 23.90
N ARG A 936 -5.19 -17.35 24.84
CA ARG A 936 -6.12 -16.22 24.99
C ARG A 936 -5.76 -14.94 24.24
N GLN A 937 -4.47 -14.67 24.07
CA GLN A 937 -3.96 -13.38 23.63
C GLN A 937 -2.92 -13.54 22.52
N GLN A 938 -2.96 -12.65 21.52
CA GLN A 938 -1.86 -12.51 20.57
C GLN A 938 -0.62 -11.97 21.27
N LYS A 939 0.55 -12.34 20.77
CA LYS A 939 1.85 -11.91 21.32
C LYS A 939 2.01 -12.20 22.83
N ALA A 940 1.35 -13.22 23.38
CA ALA A 940 1.41 -13.56 24.80
C ALA A 940 2.81 -13.97 25.28
N TYR A 941 3.68 -14.39 24.36
CA TYR A 941 5.08 -14.74 24.63
C TYR A 941 6.03 -14.03 23.65
N ILE A 942 7.28 -13.88 24.10
CA ILE A 942 8.42 -13.60 23.24
C ILE A 942 9.32 -14.84 23.25
N ALA A 943 9.41 -15.56 22.13
CA ALA A 943 10.37 -16.66 21.97
C ALA A 943 11.70 -16.13 21.45
N THR A 944 12.75 -16.18 22.27
CA THR A 944 14.07 -15.60 21.98
C THR A 944 15.20 -16.57 22.29
N GLN A 945 16.37 -16.35 21.68
CA GLN A 945 17.58 -17.10 21.98
C GLN A 945 18.10 -16.74 23.39
N GLY A 946 18.92 -17.63 23.98
CA GLY A 946 19.67 -17.31 25.19
C GLY A 946 20.70 -16.22 24.85
N PRO A 947 20.67 -15.05 25.55
CA PRO A 947 21.50 -13.90 25.19
C PRO A 947 22.97 -14.24 24.95
N LEU A 948 23.59 -13.48 24.05
CA LEU A 948 25.04 -13.41 23.87
C LEU A 948 25.57 -12.23 24.71
N ALA A 949 26.89 -12.13 24.90
CA ALA A 949 27.46 -10.96 25.57
C ALA A 949 27.11 -9.67 24.80
N GLU A 950 27.22 -9.72 23.47
CA GLU A 950 26.96 -8.65 22.51
C GLU A 950 25.48 -8.27 22.38
N THR A 951 24.56 -9.09 22.90
CA THR A 951 23.09 -8.85 22.85
C THR A 951 22.44 -8.75 24.22
N THR A 952 23.24 -8.71 25.30
CA THR A 952 22.72 -8.60 26.67
C THR A 952 22.03 -7.23 26.89
N GLU A 953 22.55 -6.13 26.32
CA GLU A 953 21.89 -4.82 26.39
C GLU A 953 20.58 -4.78 25.57
N ASP A 954 20.62 -5.30 24.34
CA ASP A 954 19.44 -5.44 23.48
C ASP A 954 18.33 -6.28 24.15
N PHE A 955 18.70 -7.30 24.93
CA PHE A 955 17.75 -8.13 25.66
C PHE A 955 17.02 -7.36 26.78
N TRP A 956 17.73 -6.63 27.65
CA TRP A 956 17.07 -5.81 28.68
C TRP A 956 16.21 -4.69 28.07
N ARG A 957 16.68 -4.09 26.96
CA ARG A 957 15.91 -3.12 26.18
C ARG A 957 14.63 -3.72 25.62
N MET A 958 14.68 -4.94 25.08
CA MET A 958 13.51 -5.69 24.61
C MET A 958 12.49 -5.90 25.74
N LEU A 959 12.93 -6.33 26.93
CA LEU A 959 12.05 -6.53 28.07
C LEU A 959 11.35 -5.23 28.48
N TRP A 960 12.08 -4.11 28.52
CA TRP A 960 11.51 -2.81 28.89
C TRP A 960 10.53 -2.25 27.85
N GLU A 961 10.92 -2.22 26.58
CA GLU A 961 10.13 -1.64 25.49
C GLU A 961 8.83 -2.41 25.23
N HIS A 962 8.84 -3.73 25.41
CA HIS A 962 7.66 -4.60 25.22
C HIS A 962 6.95 -4.97 26.53
N ASN A 963 7.27 -4.29 27.63
CA ASN A 963 6.70 -4.51 28.97
C ASN A 963 6.76 -5.96 29.49
N SER A 964 7.78 -6.72 29.08
CA SER A 964 7.97 -8.11 29.51
C SER A 964 8.66 -8.16 30.88
N THR A 965 7.88 -8.44 31.91
CA THR A 965 8.32 -8.50 33.32
C THR A 965 8.53 -9.92 33.83
N ILE A 966 8.24 -10.95 33.02
CA ILE A 966 8.47 -12.36 33.34
C ILE A 966 9.36 -12.97 32.28
N VAL A 967 10.50 -13.52 32.72
CA VAL A 967 11.49 -14.19 31.89
C VAL A 967 11.55 -15.66 32.28
N VAL A 968 11.46 -16.57 31.31
CA VAL A 968 11.55 -18.02 31.49
C VAL A 968 12.82 -18.51 30.81
N MET A 969 13.76 -19.04 31.59
CA MET A 969 15.06 -19.54 31.14
C MET A 969 15.09 -21.07 31.25
N LEU A 970 15.15 -21.76 30.12
CA LEU A 970 15.02 -23.22 30.04
C LEU A 970 16.37 -23.92 29.81
N THR A 971 17.46 -23.38 30.37
CA THR A 971 18.82 -23.89 30.17
C THR A 971 19.73 -23.46 31.31
N LYS A 972 20.77 -24.25 31.56
CA LYS A 972 21.92 -23.81 32.39
C LYS A 972 22.79 -22.87 31.55
N LEU A 973 23.67 -22.08 32.18
CA LEU A 973 24.64 -21.25 31.44
C LEU A 973 25.55 -22.10 30.54
N ARG A 974 25.92 -23.29 31.02
CA ARG A 974 26.69 -24.31 30.30
C ARG A 974 26.05 -25.69 30.47
N GLU A 975 26.05 -26.47 29.39
CA GLU A 975 25.59 -27.88 29.36
C GLU A 975 26.52 -28.64 28.39
N MET A 976 26.90 -29.88 28.73
CA MET A 976 27.90 -30.68 28.00
C MET A 976 29.20 -29.91 27.71
N GLY A 977 29.65 -29.09 28.67
CA GLY A 977 30.84 -28.25 28.57
C GLY A 977 30.75 -27.04 27.62
N ARG A 978 29.63 -26.87 26.91
CA ARG A 978 29.43 -25.76 25.95
C ARG A 978 28.53 -24.67 26.55
N GLU A 979 28.82 -23.41 26.25
CA GLU A 979 27.94 -22.31 26.61
C GLU A 979 26.61 -22.42 25.86
N LYS A 980 25.50 -22.28 26.60
CA LYS A 980 24.14 -22.25 26.06
C LYS A 980 23.54 -20.84 26.10
N CYS A 981 23.91 -20.05 27.10
CA CYS A 981 23.43 -18.71 27.37
C CYS A 981 24.53 -17.91 28.11
N HIS A 982 24.73 -16.64 27.74
CA HIS A 982 25.54 -15.70 28.53
C HIS A 982 24.79 -15.34 29.82
N GLN A 983 25.51 -15.01 30.91
CA GLN A 983 24.87 -14.51 32.12
C GLN A 983 24.49 -13.04 31.94
N TYR A 984 23.26 -12.80 31.52
CA TYR A 984 22.72 -11.46 31.27
C TYR A 984 22.26 -10.72 32.54
N TRP A 985 22.37 -11.33 33.74
CA TRP A 985 21.89 -10.74 35.00
C TRP A 985 22.98 -10.57 36.06
N PRO A 986 22.90 -9.51 36.90
CA PRO A 986 23.74 -9.36 38.07
C PRO A 986 23.39 -10.36 39.17
N ALA A 987 24.40 -10.87 39.89
CA ALA A 987 24.23 -11.73 41.05
C ALA A 987 24.39 -10.96 42.37
N GLU A 988 25.56 -10.37 42.61
CA GLU A 988 25.91 -9.77 43.91
C GLU A 988 25.65 -8.27 44.03
N ARG A 989 25.71 -7.53 42.91
CA ARG A 989 25.66 -6.07 42.88
C ARG A 989 24.98 -5.57 41.61
N SER A 990 24.37 -4.40 41.67
CA SER A 990 23.75 -3.73 40.53
C SER A 990 24.64 -3.70 39.29
N ALA A 991 24.06 -3.97 38.12
CA ALA A 991 24.71 -3.85 36.83
C ALA A 991 23.96 -2.86 35.94
N ARG A 992 24.68 -2.12 35.10
CA ARG A 992 24.10 -1.20 34.12
C ARG A 992 24.28 -1.76 32.72
N TYR A 993 23.18 -1.90 32.00
CA TYR A 993 23.12 -2.31 30.60
C TYR A 993 22.51 -1.14 29.83
N GLN A 994 23.35 -0.39 29.10
CA GLN A 994 22.98 0.82 28.39
C GLN A 994 22.24 1.86 29.29
N TYR A 995 20.92 1.98 29.13
CA TYR A 995 20.06 2.90 29.89
C TYR A 995 19.53 2.28 31.19
N PHE A 996 19.55 0.96 31.33
CA PHE A 996 18.88 0.24 32.41
C PHE A 996 19.85 -0.15 33.51
N VAL A 997 19.53 0.21 34.74
CA VAL A 997 20.19 -0.31 35.95
C VAL A 997 19.35 -1.48 36.45
N VAL A 998 19.97 -2.64 36.59
CA VAL A 998 19.35 -3.88 37.07
C VAL A 998 19.92 -4.17 38.45
N ASP A 999 19.06 -4.13 39.46
CA ASP A 999 19.38 -4.41 40.86
C ASP A 999 18.87 -5.82 41.23
N PRO A 1000 19.72 -6.76 41.69
CA PRO A 1000 19.26 -8.03 42.22
C PRO A 1000 18.57 -7.82 43.57
N MET A 1001 17.31 -8.26 43.70
CA MET A 1001 16.50 -8.06 44.92
C MET A 1001 16.38 -9.33 45.75
N ALA A 1002 16.11 -10.47 45.10
CA ALA A 1002 15.96 -11.77 45.76
C ALA A 1002 16.29 -12.93 44.82
N GLU A 1003 16.76 -14.04 45.38
CA GLU A 1003 16.88 -15.34 44.70
C GLU A 1003 16.26 -16.43 45.59
N TYR A 1004 15.36 -17.22 45.02
CA TYR A 1004 14.69 -18.35 45.67
C TYR A 1004 15.04 -19.62 44.91
N ASN A 1005 15.71 -20.55 45.59
CA ASN A 1005 16.11 -21.84 45.03
C ASN A 1005 15.02 -22.89 45.36
N MET A 1006 14.22 -23.24 44.36
CA MET A 1006 13.17 -24.26 44.43
C MET A 1006 13.71 -25.61 43.90
N PRO A 1007 13.05 -26.76 44.16
CA PRO A 1007 13.62 -28.07 43.82
C PRO A 1007 14.01 -28.28 42.35
N GLN A 1008 13.27 -27.67 41.41
CA GLN A 1008 13.47 -27.86 39.96
C GLN A 1008 13.66 -26.54 39.18
N TYR A 1009 13.62 -25.40 39.86
CA TYR A 1009 13.83 -24.09 39.25
C TYR A 1009 14.37 -23.05 40.25
N ILE A 1010 14.91 -21.97 39.74
CA ILE A 1010 15.36 -20.81 40.52
C ILE A 1010 14.51 -19.62 40.11
N LEU A 1011 13.92 -18.91 41.08
CA LEU A 1011 13.23 -17.64 40.86
C LEU A 1011 14.13 -16.50 41.31
N ARG A 1012 14.46 -15.58 40.40
CA ARG A 1012 15.16 -14.32 40.71
C ARG A 1012 14.24 -13.13 40.52
N GLU A 1013 14.26 -12.20 41.47
CA GLU A 1013 13.60 -10.92 41.35
C GLU A 1013 14.62 -9.81 41.15
N PHE A 1014 14.40 -8.99 40.12
CA PHE A 1014 15.22 -7.82 39.80
C PHE A 1014 14.36 -6.56 39.86
N LYS A 1015 14.91 -5.47 40.39
CA LYS A 1015 14.38 -4.14 40.14
C LYS A 1015 15.15 -3.56 38.96
N VAL A 1016 14.44 -3.24 37.88
CA VAL A 1016 15.02 -2.62 36.68
C VAL A 1016 14.59 -1.17 36.65
N THR A 1017 15.55 -0.25 36.58
CA THR A 1017 15.32 1.20 36.58
C THR A 1017 15.88 1.81 35.29
N ASP A 1018 15.06 2.56 34.55
CA ASP A 1018 15.51 3.33 33.39
C ASP A 1018 16.18 4.63 33.87
N ALA A 1019 17.49 4.74 33.66
CA ALA A 1019 18.29 5.88 34.13
C ALA A 1019 18.00 7.19 33.38
N ARG A 1020 17.12 7.19 32.38
CA ARG A 1020 16.72 8.39 31.62
C ARG A 1020 15.57 9.16 32.27
N ASP A 1021 14.62 8.45 32.87
CA ASP A 1021 13.40 9.02 33.47
C ASP A 1021 13.19 8.61 34.94
N GLY A 1022 13.96 7.65 35.45
CA GLY A 1022 13.88 7.15 36.83
C GLY A 1022 12.75 6.15 37.08
N GLN A 1023 11.97 5.75 36.06
CA GLN A 1023 10.95 4.73 36.23
C GLN A 1023 11.57 3.37 36.56
N SER A 1024 10.90 2.59 37.42
CA SER A 1024 11.36 1.24 37.77
C SER A 1024 10.26 0.19 37.70
N ARG A 1025 10.62 -1.03 37.30
CA ARG A 1025 9.73 -2.21 37.22
C ARG A 1025 10.38 -3.40 37.91
N THR A 1026 9.58 -4.30 38.50
CA THR A 1026 10.05 -5.59 38.98
C THR A 1026 10.02 -6.60 37.83
N ILE A 1027 11.16 -7.22 37.52
CA ILE A 1027 11.28 -8.29 36.53
C ILE A 1027 11.64 -9.59 37.24
N ARG A 1028 10.90 -10.66 36.95
CA ARG A 1028 11.04 -11.99 37.54
C ARG A 1028 11.62 -12.97 36.52
N GLN A 1029 12.72 -13.61 36.86
CA GLN A 1029 13.32 -14.67 36.05
C GLN A 1029 13.08 -16.03 36.70
N PHE A 1030 12.42 -16.93 35.96
CA PHE A 1030 12.23 -18.33 36.30
C PHE A 1030 13.21 -19.18 35.49
N GLN A 1031 14.25 -19.71 36.14
CA GLN A 1031 15.22 -20.61 35.51
C GLN A 1031 14.89 -22.07 35.84
N PHE A 1032 14.39 -22.85 34.88
CA PHE A 1032 14.19 -24.29 35.07
C PHE A 1032 15.55 -25.02 34.99
N THR A 1033 15.90 -25.75 36.05
CA THR A 1033 17.24 -26.36 36.22
C THR A 1033 17.24 -27.88 35.98
N ASP A 1034 16.09 -28.54 36.04
CA ASP A 1034 15.94 -30.00 35.99
C ASP A 1034 15.76 -30.58 34.56
N TRP A 1035 16.02 -29.79 33.52
CA TRP A 1035 16.05 -30.32 32.15
C TRP A 1035 17.39 -31.03 31.91
N PRO A 1036 17.40 -32.33 31.52
CA PRO A 1036 18.64 -33.09 31.35
C PRO A 1036 19.49 -32.57 30.18
N GLU A 1037 20.81 -32.66 30.31
CA GLU A 1037 21.74 -32.14 29.29
C GLU A 1037 21.71 -32.94 27.97
N GLN A 1038 21.12 -34.13 28.00
CA GLN A 1038 20.79 -34.96 26.85
C GLN A 1038 19.33 -35.43 26.95
N GLY A 1039 18.60 -35.38 25.82
CA GLY A 1039 17.20 -35.80 25.74
C GLY A 1039 16.21 -34.85 26.43
N VAL A 1040 15.21 -35.44 27.08
CA VAL A 1040 14.05 -34.78 27.68
C VAL A 1040 13.79 -35.31 29.10
N PRO A 1041 13.10 -34.55 29.98
CA PRO A 1041 12.61 -35.06 31.26
C PRO A 1041 11.86 -36.40 31.12
N LYS A 1042 12.02 -37.29 32.11
CA LYS A 1042 11.37 -38.61 32.11
C LYS A 1042 9.86 -38.49 32.32
N THR A 1043 9.45 -37.66 33.29
CA THR A 1043 8.07 -37.25 33.55
C THR A 1043 7.89 -35.78 33.19
N GLY A 1044 6.65 -35.38 32.94
CA GLY A 1044 6.23 -33.99 32.73
C GLY A 1044 5.90 -33.24 34.03
N GLU A 1045 5.51 -33.94 35.10
CA GLU A 1045 5.08 -33.39 36.41
C GLU A 1045 5.78 -32.11 36.86
N GLY A 1046 7.11 -32.13 37.02
CA GLY A 1046 7.89 -30.97 37.46
C GLY A 1046 7.89 -29.79 36.47
N PHE A 1047 7.73 -30.07 35.18
CA PHE A 1047 7.59 -29.05 34.15
C PHE A 1047 6.16 -28.48 34.08
N ILE A 1048 5.15 -29.28 34.45
CA ILE A 1048 3.75 -28.86 34.59
C ILE A 1048 3.60 -27.91 35.79
N ASP A 1049 4.15 -28.25 36.97
CA ASP A 1049 4.18 -27.33 38.12
C ASP A 1049 4.90 -26.04 37.74
N PHE A 1050 6.09 -26.13 37.13
CA PHE A 1050 6.85 -24.95 36.69
C PHE A 1050 6.03 -24.01 35.77
N ILE A 1051 5.33 -24.55 34.78
CA ILE A 1051 4.39 -23.78 33.93
C ILE A 1051 3.29 -23.15 34.79
N GLY A 1052 2.70 -23.91 35.72
CA GLY A 1052 1.69 -23.43 36.66
C GLY A 1052 2.16 -22.26 37.52
N GLN A 1053 3.37 -22.33 38.10
CA GLN A 1053 3.93 -21.25 38.94
C GLN A 1053 4.22 -19.98 38.12
N VAL A 1054 4.69 -20.11 36.87
CA VAL A 1054 4.92 -18.97 35.97
C VAL A 1054 3.61 -18.24 35.66
N HIS A 1055 2.56 -18.96 35.24
CA HIS A 1055 1.27 -18.33 34.91
C HIS A 1055 0.53 -17.81 36.14
N LYS A 1056 0.56 -18.54 37.26
CA LYS A 1056 0.05 -18.06 38.55
C LYS A 1056 0.73 -16.75 38.97
N THR A 1057 2.04 -16.61 38.73
CA THR A 1057 2.78 -15.37 38.99
C THR A 1057 2.36 -14.24 38.04
N LYS A 1058 2.10 -14.53 36.76
CA LYS A 1058 1.56 -13.56 35.80
C LYS A 1058 0.20 -13.01 36.24
N GLU A 1059 -0.71 -13.89 36.63
CA GLU A 1059 -2.05 -13.55 37.12
C GLU A 1059 -1.99 -12.78 38.46
N GLN A 1060 -1.28 -13.32 39.46
CA GLN A 1060 -1.22 -12.76 40.82
C GLN A 1060 -0.70 -11.32 40.86
N PHE A 1061 0.25 -10.97 39.97
CA PHE A 1061 0.82 -9.63 39.90
C PHE A 1061 0.24 -8.76 38.77
N GLY A 1062 -0.84 -9.20 38.10
CA GLY A 1062 -1.52 -8.42 37.05
C GLY A 1062 -0.60 -8.01 35.89
N GLN A 1063 0.22 -8.93 35.39
CA GLN A 1063 1.24 -8.62 34.38
C GLN A 1063 0.69 -8.79 32.96
N ASP A 1064 0.20 -7.71 32.37
CA ASP A 1064 -0.37 -7.70 31.01
C ASP A 1064 0.65 -8.04 29.90
N GLY A 1065 1.95 -7.79 30.16
CA GLY A 1065 3.03 -7.97 29.20
C GLY A 1065 3.30 -9.43 28.78
N PRO A 1066 4.06 -9.63 27.69
CA PRO A 1066 4.42 -10.95 27.21
C PRO A 1066 5.40 -11.66 28.16
N ILE A 1067 5.33 -12.99 28.23
CA ILE A 1067 6.33 -13.80 28.93
C ILE A 1067 7.51 -14.03 27.95
N SER A 1068 8.71 -13.57 28.30
CA SER A 1068 9.91 -13.79 27.48
C SER A 1068 10.53 -15.15 27.77
N VAL A 1069 10.40 -16.10 26.85
CA VAL A 1069 10.84 -17.49 26.99
C VAL A 1069 12.09 -17.74 26.14
N HIS A 1070 13.17 -18.24 26.75
CA HIS A 1070 14.40 -18.60 26.06
C HIS A 1070 15.01 -19.93 26.51
N CYS A 1071 15.82 -20.49 25.63
CA CYS A 1071 16.71 -21.61 25.91
C CYS A 1071 18.07 -21.27 25.31
N SER A 1072 18.76 -22.18 24.60
CA SER A 1072 19.92 -21.77 23.82
C SER A 1072 19.53 -21.07 22.51
N ALA A 1073 18.85 -21.76 21.59
CA ALA A 1073 18.42 -21.21 20.30
C ALA A 1073 17.01 -20.57 20.30
N GLY A 1074 16.26 -20.70 21.40
CA GLY A 1074 14.91 -20.17 21.51
C GLY A 1074 13.85 -20.91 20.68
N VAL A 1075 14.03 -22.21 20.40
CA VAL A 1075 13.09 -23.00 19.56
C VAL A 1075 12.70 -24.37 20.14
N GLY A 1076 13.65 -25.16 20.63
CA GLY A 1076 13.37 -26.51 21.16
C GLY A 1076 12.59 -26.50 22.48
N ARG A 1077 13.29 -26.38 23.61
CA ARG A 1077 12.67 -26.28 24.95
C ARG A 1077 11.67 -25.12 25.05
N THR A 1078 11.98 -23.98 24.43
CA THR A 1078 11.07 -22.82 24.29
C THR A 1078 9.75 -23.20 23.61
N GLY A 1079 9.82 -23.97 22.53
CA GLY A 1079 8.63 -24.50 21.87
C GLY A 1079 7.83 -25.44 22.75
N VAL A 1080 8.48 -26.33 23.52
CA VAL A 1080 7.79 -27.22 24.48
C VAL A 1080 7.07 -26.41 25.56
N PHE A 1081 7.73 -25.44 26.18
CA PHE A 1081 7.13 -24.59 27.23
C PHE A 1081 5.87 -23.87 26.73
N ILE A 1082 5.95 -23.25 25.54
CA ILE A 1082 4.81 -22.52 24.97
C ILE A 1082 3.73 -23.49 24.48
N THR A 1083 4.09 -24.61 23.86
CA THR A 1083 3.14 -25.66 23.43
C THR A 1083 2.33 -26.16 24.62
N LEU A 1084 3.00 -26.54 25.71
CA LEU A 1084 2.31 -27.01 26.91
C LEU A 1084 1.52 -25.88 27.58
N SER A 1085 2.05 -24.66 27.68
CA SER A 1085 1.27 -23.54 28.22
C SER A 1085 -0.06 -23.34 27.49
N ILE A 1086 -0.08 -23.44 26.17
CA ILE A 1086 -1.30 -23.34 25.34
C ILE A 1086 -2.19 -24.58 25.50
N VAL A 1087 -1.60 -25.78 25.40
CA VAL A 1087 -2.35 -27.05 25.42
C VAL A 1087 -3.00 -27.33 26.76
N LEU A 1088 -2.29 -27.13 27.87
CA LEU A 1088 -2.79 -27.42 29.21
C LEU A 1088 -3.93 -26.43 29.56
N GLU A 1089 -3.79 -25.16 29.18
CA GLU A 1089 -4.87 -24.18 29.31
C GLU A 1089 -6.08 -24.56 28.44
N ARG A 1090 -5.86 -24.87 27.15
CA ARG A 1090 -6.93 -25.31 26.24
C ARG A 1090 -7.65 -26.56 26.72
N MET A 1091 -6.92 -27.55 27.25
CA MET A 1091 -7.49 -28.77 27.82
C MET A 1091 -8.40 -28.46 29.00
N ARG A 1092 -8.00 -27.53 29.88
CA ARG A 1092 -8.78 -27.09 31.05
C ARG A 1092 -10.09 -26.37 30.69
N TYR A 1093 -10.12 -25.60 29.60
CA TYR A 1093 -11.30 -24.81 29.20
C TYR A 1093 -12.19 -25.46 28.13
N GLU A 1094 -11.62 -26.24 27.20
CA GLU A 1094 -12.37 -26.88 26.10
C GLU A 1094 -12.51 -28.41 26.23
N GLY A 1095 -11.72 -29.06 27.08
CA GLY A 1095 -11.71 -30.52 27.20
C GLY A 1095 -11.16 -31.24 25.95
N VAL A 1096 -10.35 -30.56 25.13
CA VAL A 1096 -9.71 -31.10 23.92
C VAL A 1096 -8.21 -30.78 23.87
N VAL A 1097 -7.46 -31.58 23.11
CA VAL A 1097 -6.01 -31.49 22.94
C VAL A 1097 -5.66 -31.59 21.45
N ASP A 1098 -4.78 -30.72 20.96
CA ASP A 1098 -4.22 -30.78 19.61
C ASP A 1098 -2.76 -30.32 19.63
N ILE A 1099 -1.84 -31.26 19.95
CA ILE A 1099 -0.41 -30.97 20.02
C ILE A 1099 0.12 -30.57 18.64
N PHE A 1100 -0.34 -31.25 17.59
CA PHE A 1100 0.11 -31.04 16.21
C PHE A 1100 -0.23 -29.63 15.71
N HIS A 1101 -1.50 -29.20 15.73
CA HIS A 1101 -1.85 -27.85 15.26
C HIS A 1101 -1.26 -26.77 16.18
N THR A 1102 -1.07 -27.03 17.48
CA THR A 1102 -0.36 -26.09 18.35
C THR A 1102 1.09 -25.92 17.91
N ALA A 1103 1.87 -27.01 17.82
CA ALA A 1103 3.26 -26.97 17.39
C ALA A 1103 3.42 -26.39 15.96
N LYS A 1104 2.49 -26.71 15.05
CA LYS A 1104 2.43 -26.13 13.71
C LYS A 1104 2.19 -24.61 13.76
N THR A 1105 1.25 -24.14 14.58
CA THR A 1105 0.97 -22.71 14.79
C THR A 1105 2.13 -21.97 15.47
N LEU A 1106 2.97 -22.64 16.27
CA LEU A 1106 4.22 -22.05 16.72
C LEU A 1106 5.24 -21.95 15.56
N ARG A 1107 5.30 -22.97 14.69
CA ARG A 1107 6.18 -23.01 13.50
C ARG A 1107 5.77 -22.03 12.39
N THR A 1108 4.57 -21.46 12.42
CA THR A 1108 4.20 -20.33 11.54
C THR A 1108 4.79 -19.00 12.03
N GLN A 1109 5.02 -18.85 13.34
CA GLN A 1109 5.46 -17.61 13.98
C GLN A 1109 6.96 -17.58 14.29
N ARG A 1110 7.59 -18.72 14.54
CA ARG A 1110 9.06 -18.86 14.64
C ARG A 1110 9.48 -20.22 14.09
N PRO A 1111 10.53 -20.33 13.23
CA PRO A 1111 10.91 -21.61 12.64
C PRO A 1111 11.37 -22.62 13.70
N ALA A 1112 11.17 -23.91 13.41
CA ALA A 1112 11.67 -25.05 14.18
C ALA A 1112 11.24 -25.14 15.67
N MET A 1113 10.16 -24.45 16.06
CA MET A 1113 9.54 -24.61 17.39
C MET A 1113 9.17 -26.08 17.65
N VAL A 1114 9.51 -26.58 18.85
CA VAL A 1114 9.56 -28.02 19.20
C VAL A 1114 10.50 -28.76 18.24
N GLN A 1115 11.78 -28.85 18.59
CA GLN A 1115 12.85 -29.08 17.61
C GLN A 1115 13.12 -30.56 17.31
N THR A 1116 12.86 -31.46 18.27
CA THR A 1116 13.12 -32.91 18.14
C THR A 1116 11.85 -33.72 18.40
N GLU A 1117 11.85 -34.97 17.94
CA GLU A 1117 10.73 -35.88 18.20
C GLU A 1117 10.54 -36.10 19.70
N ASP A 1118 11.60 -36.37 20.48
CA ASP A 1118 11.50 -36.54 21.94
C ASP A 1118 10.80 -35.36 22.64
N GLN A 1119 11.01 -34.14 22.16
CA GLN A 1119 10.35 -32.93 22.68
C GLN A 1119 8.85 -32.91 22.33
N TYR A 1120 8.47 -33.45 21.17
CA TYR A 1120 7.10 -33.64 20.74
C TYR A 1120 6.41 -34.77 21.53
N GLN A 1121 7.09 -35.90 21.73
CA GLN A 1121 6.61 -37.00 22.60
C GLN A 1121 6.40 -36.52 24.05
N LEU A 1122 7.31 -35.70 24.58
CA LEU A 1122 7.17 -35.07 25.90
C LEU A 1122 5.90 -34.20 25.99
N CYS A 1123 5.52 -33.48 24.93
CA CYS A 1123 4.30 -32.68 24.94
C CYS A 1123 3.05 -33.56 25.12
N TYR A 1124 2.97 -34.70 24.42
CA TYR A 1124 1.91 -35.69 24.63
C TYR A 1124 1.94 -36.30 26.03
N ARG A 1125 3.13 -36.67 26.54
CA ARG A 1125 3.29 -37.27 27.86
C ARG A 1125 2.85 -36.32 28.98
N ALA A 1126 3.32 -35.07 28.96
CA ALA A 1126 2.93 -34.06 29.94
C ALA A 1126 1.44 -33.68 29.86
N ALA A 1127 0.85 -33.67 28.66
CA ALA A 1127 -0.61 -33.49 28.52
C ALA A 1127 -1.39 -34.66 29.15
N LEU A 1128 -0.91 -35.90 29.02
CA LEU A 1128 -1.52 -37.07 29.65
C LEU A 1128 -1.35 -37.09 31.18
N GLU A 1129 -0.16 -36.74 31.67
CA GLU A 1129 0.10 -36.62 33.11
C GLU A 1129 -0.76 -35.51 33.75
N TYR A 1130 -0.92 -34.36 33.08
CA TYR A 1130 -1.81 -33.29 33.55
C TYR A 1130 -3.27 -33.74 33.60
N LEU A 1131 -3.75 -34.48 32.60
CA LEU A 1131 -5.10 -35.04 32.62
C LEU A 1131 -5.31 -35.97 33.83
N GLY A 1132 -4.36 -36.86 34.11
CA GLY A 1132 -4.41 -37.76 35.28
C GLY A 1132 -4.43 -37.04 36.63
N SER A 1133 -3.97 -35.78 36.70
CA SER A 1133 -4.08 -34.97 37.92
C SER A 1133 -5.50 -34.43 38.17
N PHE A 1134 -6.34 -34.27 37.13
CA PHE A 1134 -7.74 -33.87 37.31
C PHE A 1134 -8.62 -35.00 37.83
N ASP A 1135 -8.36 -36.25 37.43
CA ASP A 1135 -9.14 -37.41 37.90
C ASP A 1135 -9.01 -37.63 39.42
N HIS A 1136 -8.01 -37.04 40.08
CA HIS A 1136 -7.87 -36.99 41.55
C HIS A 1136 -8.58 -35.80 42.22
N TYR A 1137 -9.06 -34.81 41.46
CA TYR A 1137 -9.79 -33.64 41.94
C TYR A 1137 -11.27 -33.61 41.49
N ALA A 1138 -11.70 -34.61 40.71
CA ALA A 1138 -13.07 -34.77 40.22
C ALA A 1138 -13.86 -35.87 40.97
N THR A 1139 -13.37 -36.32 42.13
CA THR A 1139 -14.08 -37.20 43.09
C THR A 1139 -14.54 -36.45 44.33
#